data_AF-A0A811UAX9-F1
#
_entry.id   AF-A0A811UAX9-F1
#
_cell.length_a   1.000
_cell.length_b   1.000
_cell.length_c   1.000
_cell.angle_alpha   90.00
_cell.angle_beta   90.00
_cell.angle_gamma   90.00
#
_symmetry.space_group_name_H-M   'P 1'
#
loop_
_entity.id
_entity.type
_entity.pdbx_description
1 polymer ?
#
loop_
_entity_poly.entity_id
_entity_poly.type
_entity_poly.pdbx_seq_one_letter_code
_entity_poly.pdbx_strand_id
1 'polypeptide(L)'
;MRRIDQASDNLNNHSNHNFLEGGSSRPQNDHTLDINNNSGENRTNYLLPGNVLLASNAATNPTVSPRQRKKWTTEVNEYLLRTYLQITKLETHRTLFRKRLREKFIVKYPQMDVSEQNLSDQIRAIRRHDYITEARREQIKQEVEQELRSNSDLVVGSAEVPENTAVSRAENILSEENNNHNSDPTSESDDSIDVEKVYSRFHQNYAQYRGMPVTSLPQLPKLHNSAKLGKLVTHFDVAILPELINQEINLEEMVITIYCTAKTVTEIITNKCFDNLLQRRKQQSNQTARKNKSGGPIWLQRLDKNIEEYRRRIGKLTAFARGGASRRLRNQVSKICKNYNIHSRFETNEELPIRTLDTLKQKLRTLCTRREKYSLSMNRREHNRLFENNQKLFLRRLKSQNANTNAQSQTEQFSSEAFTAYWSSIWSQTQRHNPSASWISDMKDKYCNVPTPDFSPISSQQINSVTRKLHNWKSPGCDKIHAYWFKKLPCTHFKIAEMFTKIITGVEEIPEFLTLGTTYMIPKSSNSVEPSMYRPITCLPVIYKILTACISNIFYEHIEANNLIAEEQKGCIRSSQGCKEQLVIDQVVLGQAKKQSRNLYAAYIDWMKAFDSVPHSWLIEVLHLYKFNPNIIIFLEKIMKYWRTRIKLPQVGTAQYTDQIKISNGIFQGDSLSPLWFIISMNPLSHILRNTGYGYVVKHGQNGRCRLSHLFYVDDLKLYAAKPNNLGKLLECVATFSNDIKMPIGLDKCRKITIIKGKVMPRDNPVEPDGLDIKEMESNEAYKYLGVMQSNCVDTMQMRKKLVAEFRRRLTALCKTQLNGRNQTYAINSFVIPVVSYSFGIIKWSTTELENMQRIIRTVMSKYKAHHPKSSVFRTTLARKDGGRGQIDIGALHDKLILNLRTYFHVKSSQSEIHQAVESADDNYTPLRMNQHYESRNTISTDEKLQRWSEMAVHGAYRKDLLSPFVDQKLSHLWLTNRAIFAETEGTIFAMQDGVVPTRNYVKYVIRDINAPADKCRRCNSRSETLDHVLAGCTALANSMYLKRHNDIAKIIHMQLAQKYKFHQNKIPYYRYIPESVHEDTSILIYYDRTVLTNATRDHNRPDIFVVDKASKVAFIIDIAVPLNKNMQKTYTEKIAKYSDLGIDAKRQWKLRKVYLLPIIVSAHGLVHINLKENLRKLQLSDNIIFDIQKAALLNSCHIIRNFLQ
;
A
#
# COMPACT_ATOMS: atom_id res chain seq x y z
N MET A 1 13.98 -35.45 24.71
CA MET A 1 14.64 -36.57 24.00
C MET A 1 13.80 -36.87 22.74
N ARG A 2 14.26 -37.50 21.63
CA ARG A 2 15.07 -38.74 21.46
C ARG A 2 14.36 -39.93 22.14
N ARG A 3 14.30 -41.14 21.57
CA ARG A 3 15.02 -41.71 20.41
C ARG A 3 14.21 -42.91 19.87
N ILE A 4 14.72 -43.54 18.80
CA ILE A 4 14.50 -44.95 18.41
C ILE A 4 13.14 -45.22 17.74
N ASP A 5 12.99 -45.96 16.65
CA ASP A 5 13.79 -46.48 15.50
C ASP A 5 12.82 -47.51 14.81
N GLN A 6 13.06 -48.29 13.75
CA GLN A 6 14.21 -48.59 12.85
C GLN A 6 13.61 -48.84 11.42
N ALA A 7 14.35 -48.65 10.32
CA ALA A 7 14.98 -49.67 9.45
C ALA A 7 14.02 -50.74 8.85
N SER A 8 14.27 -51.35 7.69
CA SER A 8 15.49 -51.47 6.84
C SER A 8 15.11 -51.26 5.34
N ASP A 9 15.95 -50.71 4.47
CA ASP A 9 17.10 -51.28 3.73
C ASP A 9 16.69 -52.37 2.70
N ASN A 10 17.40 -52.64 1.60
CA ASN A 10 18.75 -52.26 1.19
C ASN A 10 18.91 -52.33 -0.36
N LEU A 11 19.93 -51.68 -0.95
CA LEU A 11 20.83 -52.28 -1.97
C LEU A 11 21.87 -51.28 -2.52
N ASN A 12 23.13 -51.58 -2.18
CA ASN A 12 24.39 -51.13 -2.78
C ASN A 12 24.51 -51.53 -4.27
N ASN A 13 25.57 -51.22 -5.05
CA ASN A 13 26.91 -50.64 -4.82
C ASN A 13 27.33 -49.91 -6.14
N HIS A 14 28.44 -49.19 -6.32
CA HIS A 14 29.61 -48.84 -5.47
C HIS A 14 29.94 -47.34 -5.74
N SER A 15 31.13 -46.71 -5.77
CA SER A 15 32.59 -46.93 -5.52
C SER A 15 33.23 -45.51 -5.58
N ASN A 16 34.43 -45.18 -5.09
CA ASN A 16 35.51 -45.96 -4.47
C ASN A 16 36.22 -45.10 -3.37
N HIS A 17 37.38 -45.53 -2.88
CA HIS A 17 38.11 -44.88 -1.76
C HIS A 17 39.45 -44.22 -2.14
N ASN A 18 39.93 -43.29 -1.29
CA ASN A 18 41.22 -43.45 -0.59
C ASN A 18 41.43 -42.46 0.59
N PHE A 19 42.49 -42.70 1.37
CA PHE A 19 42.89 -42.09 2.66
C PHE A 19 44.43 -41.86 2.67
N LEU A 20 45.15 -41.39 3.70
CA LEU A 20 44.90 -41.06 5.13
C LEU A 20 45.88 -39.92 5.57
N GLU A 21 46.04 -39.68 6.89
CA GLU A 21 47.18 -38.97 7.55
C GLU A 21 47.40 -37.47 7.20
N GLY A 22 48.28 -36.69 7.85
CA GLY A 22 49.19 -36.87 9.01
C GLY A 22 49.60 -35.48 9.56
N GLY A 23 50.55 -35.36 10.52
CA GLY A 23 50.89 -34.04 11.13
C GLY A 23 52.32 -33.87 11.67
N SER A 24 52.60 -32.69 12.30
CA SER A 24 53.92 -32.18 12.80
C SER A 24 54.88 -31.66 11.69
N SER A 25 55.89 -30.77 11.89
CA SER A 25 56.25 -29.82 12.97
C SER A 25 57.24 -28.69 12.47
N ARG A 26 57.79 -27.87 13.39
CA ARG A 26 58.77 -26.73 13.26
C ARG A 26 60.17 -27.13 12.68
N PRO A 27 61.16 -26.21 12.41
CA PRO A 27 61.40 -24.81 12.87
C PRO A 27 61.70 -23.79 11.71
N GLN A 28 62.24 -22.56 11.86
CA GLN A 28 63.51 -22.03 12.43
C GLN A 28 63.39 -20.63 13.10
N ASN A 29 64.47 -20.16 13.75
CA ASN A 29 64.68 -18.80 14.30
C ASN A 29 65.67 -18.01 13.42
N ASP A 30 65.84 -16.70 13.67
CA ASP A 30 67.17 -16.09 13.56
C ASP A 30 67.39 -14.86 14.48
N HIS A 31 68.63 -14.35 14.52
CA HIS A 31 69.32 -13.66 15.63
C HIS A 31 68.92 -12.22 16.09
N THR A 32 69.67 -11.74 17.10
CA THR A 32 69.55 -10.49 17.90
C THR A 32 70.87 -9.68 17.90
N LEU A 33 70.88 -8.50 18.59
CA LEU A 33 72.05 -7.62 18.84
C LEU A 33 72.45 -6.74 17.62
N ASP A 34 73.08 -5.56 17.73
CA ASP A 34 73.22 -4.60 18.86
C ASP A 34 73.61 -3.20 18.32
N ILE A 35 73.66 -2.19 19.20
CA ILE A 35 74.76 -1.18 19.37
C ILE A 35 74.23 0.10 20.07
N ASN A 36 74.95 0.53 21.11
CA ASN A 36 74.71 1.79 21.84
C ASN A 36 75.45 2.98 21.20
N ASN A 37 75.07 4.21 21.54
CA ASN A 37 76.07 5.14 22.09
C ASN A 37 75.49 6.29 22.94
N ASN A 38 76.38 6.92 23.72
CA ASN A 38 76.08 7.81 24.86
C ASN A 38 76.00 9.32 24.51
N SER A 39 75.55 10.10 25.51
CA SER A 39 75.84 11.55 25.72
C SER A 39 75.25 12.55 24.71
N GLY A 40 75.11 13.85 25.03
CA GLY A 40 75.22 14.50 26.34
C GLY A 40 75.30 16.04 26.23
N GLU A 41 74.63 16.73 27.17
CA GLU A 41 74.91 18.10 27.65
C GLU A 41 74.85 19.35 26.71
N ASN A 42 74.07 20.33 27.16
CA ASN A 42 74.38 21.77 27.30
C ASN A 42 74.81 22.71 26.13
N ARG A 43 73.86 23.62 25.82
CA ARG A 43 73.97 25.11 25.90
C ARG A 43 74.96 25.92 25.01
N THR A 44 74.33 26.75 24.17
CA THR A 44 74.59 28.20 23.93
C THR A 44 75.98 28.70 23.49
N ASN A 45 76.00 29.46 22.40
CA ASN A 45 76.24 30.92 22.52
C ASN A 45 75.71 31.74 21.33
N TYR A 46 75.59 33.05 21.53
CA TYR A 46 75.19 34.06 20.55
C TYR A 46 76.42 34.68 19.86
N LEU A 47 76.25 35.24 18.66
CA LEU A 47 76.64 36.63 18.33
C LEU A 47 76.04 37.10 16.98
N LEU A 48 76.03 38.43 16.77
CA LEU A 48 75.49 39.20 15.62
C LEU A 48 76.67 39.92 14.90
N PRO A 49 76.52 40.67 13.77
CA PRO A 49 75.34 41.26 13.11
C PRO A 49 75.15 40.80 11.63
N GLY A 50 74.10 41.12 10.86
CA GLY A 50 73.67 42.44 10.32
C GLY A 50 74.32 42.69 8.94
N ASN A 51 73.73 43.38 7.94
CA ASN A 51 72.49 44.17 7.85
C ASN A 51 72.20 44.33 6.31
N VAL A 52 70.99 44.18 5.74
CA VAL A 52 70.02 45.27 5.41
C VAL A 52 68.91 44.68 4.50
N LEU A 53 67.64 44.87 4.89
CA LEU A 53 66.46 45.42 4.15
C LEU A 53 66.31 45.18 2.63
N LEU A 54 65.13 44.99 2.02
CA LEU A 54 63.68 44.95 2.40
C LEU A 54 62.97 44.11 1.29
N ALA A 55 61.66 43.86 1.20
CA ALA A 55 60.47 44.40 1.88
C ALA A 55 59.48 43.28 2.30
N SER A 56 58.17 43.55 2.31
CA SER A 56 57.13 42.60 2.75
C SER A 56 55.86 42.64 1.89
N ASN A 57 55.19 41.49 1.75
CA ASN A 57 53.73 41.40 1.66
C ASN A 57 53.27 39.93 1.81
N ALA A 58 52.69 39.59 2.96
CA ALA A 58 52.14 38.26 3.24
C ALA A 58 50.79 38.39 3.96
N ALA A 59 49.72 37.88 3.33
CA ALA A 59 48.36 38.02 3.85
C ALA A 59 48.14 37.17 5.13
N THR A 60 47.44 37.74 6.11
CA THR A 60 47.28 37.16 7.44
C THR A 60 46.23 36.06 7.50
N ASN A 61 46.55 34.96 8.19
CA ASN A 61 45.54 34.03 8.68
C ASN A 61 44.71 34.75 9.77
N PRO A 62 43.37 34.84 9.65
CA PRO A 62 42.55 35.47 10.67
C PRO A 62 42.55 34.60 11.94
N THR A 63 43.18 35.12 12.99
CA THR A 63 43.14 34.51 14.32
C THR A 63 41.70 34.42 14.80
N VAL A 64 41.32 33.26 15.35
CA VAL A 64 40.01 33.10 15.99
C VAL A 64 40.00 33.98 17.24
N SER A 65 39.36 35.14 17.16
CA SER A 65 39.27 36.04 18.31
C SER A 65 38.59 35.31 19.48
N PRO A 66 39.10 35.47 20.71
CA PRO A 66 38.41 34.92 21.87
C PRO A 66 37.04 35.58 21.94
N ARG A 67 35.97 34.77 21.84
CA ARG A 67 34.58 35.26 21.80
C ARG A 67 34.32 36.16 23.01
N GLN A 68 34.35 37.47 22.79
CA GLN A 68 33.98 38.44 23.82
C GLN A 68 32.60 38.07 24.36
N ARG A 69 32.53 37.90 25.67
CA ARG A 69 31.29 37.53 26.37
C ARG A 69 30.35 38.73 26.27
N LYS A 70 29.42 38.68 25.30
CA LYS A 70 28.53 39.80 24.95
C LYS A 70 27.94 40.40 26.23
N LYS A 71 28.29 41.65 26.53
CA LYS A 71 27.82 42.37 27.73
C LYS A 71 26.33 42.67 27.55
N TRP A 72 25.50 42.10 28.40
CA TRP A 72 24.08 42.43 28.51
C TRP A 72 23.94 43.34 29.73
N THR A 73 23.89 44.65 29.52
CA THR A 73 23.66 45.63 30.60
C THR A 73 22.23 45.51 31.13
N THR A 74 21.97 46.09 32.31
CA THR A 74 20.65 46.08 32.94
C THR A 74 19.59 46.70 32.02
N GLU A 75 19.88 47.81 31.32
CA GLU A 75 18.90 48.44 30.43
C GLU A 75 18.57 47.56 29.21
N VAL A 76 19.58 46.85 28.66
CA VAL A 76 19.36 45.91 27.55
C VAL A 76 18.52 44.72 28.01
N ASN A 77 18.72 44.23 29.24
CA ASN A 77 17.90 43.17 29.83
C ASN A 77 16.45 43.64 30.08
N GLU A 78 16.24 44.84 30.65
CA GLU A 78 14.91 45.41 30.86
C GLU A 78 14.16 45.62 29.54
N TYR A 79 14.82 46.24 28.54
CA TYR A 79 14.21 46.43 27.23
C TYR A 79 13.86 45.10 26.55
N LEU A 80 14.75 44.10 26.65
CA LEU A 80 14.51 42.76 26.11
C LEU A 80 13.30 42.09 26.78
N LEU A 81 13.12 42.28 28.10
CA LEU A 81 11.97 41.78 28.83
C LEU A 81 10.67 42.51 28.45
N ARG A 82 10.66 43.86 28.44
CA ARG A 82 9.50 44.69 28.05
C ARG A 82 9.03 44.34 26.63
N THR A 83 9.97 44.34 25.67
CA THR A 83 9.71 44.04 24.25
C THR A 83 9.13 42.63 24.06
N TYR A 84 9.59 41.66 24.84
CA TYR A 84 9.05 40.30 24.84
C TYR A 84 7.62 40.23 25.41
N LEU A 85 7.34 40.92 26.52
CA LEU A 85 6.01 40.95 27.12
C LEU A 85 4.98 41.61 26.18
N GLN A 86 5.36 42.70 25.52
CA GLN A 86 4.57 43.32 24.45
C GLN A 86 4.29 42.35 23.30
N ILE A 87 5.34 41.78 22.68
CA ILE A 87 5.22 40.90 21.49
C ILE A 87 4.41 39.62 21.76
N THR A 88 4.45 39.12 23.00
CA THR A 88 3.72 37.92 23.42
C THR A 88 2.37 38.20 24.06
N LYS A 89 1.94 39.47 24.18
CA LYS A 89 0.75 39.90 24.94
C LYS A 89 0.72 39.26 26.34
N LEU A 90 1.65 39.66 27.20
CA LEU A 90 1.83 39.11 28.56
C LEU A 90 1.95 37.57 28.56
N GLU A 91 2.76 37.06 27.63
CA GLU A 91 3.03 35.63 27.40
C GLU A 91 1.86 34.74 26.94
N THR A 92 0.71 35.30 26.59
CA THR A 92 -0.42 34.53 26.05
C THR A 92 -0.11 33.95 24.67
N HIS A 93 0.54 34.72 23.79
CA HIS A 93 0.71 34.39 22.37
C HIS A 93 2.15 33.96 22.01
N ARG A 94 2.55 32.77 22.44
CA ARG A 94 3.95 32.27 22.34
C ARG A 94 4.38 31.72 20.97
N THR A 95 3.55 31.77 19.93
CA THR A 95 3.92 31.33 18.57
C THR A 95 4.69 32.41 17.79
N LEU A 96 5.74 31.98 17.08
CA LEU A 96 6.62 32.82 16.23
C LEU A 96 7.20 34.09 16.90
N PHE A 97 7.23 34.16 18.24
CA PHE A 97 7.67 35.37 18.94
C PHE A 97 9.15 35.69 18.72
N ARG A 98 10.01 34.68 18.52
CA ARG A 98 11.47 34.87 18.43
C ARG A 98 11.92 35.72 17.24
N LYS A 99 11.33 35.51 16.06
CA LYS A 99 11.58 36.32 14.86
C LYS A 99 11.19 37.77 15.11
N ARG A 100 9.93 38.00 15.55
CA ARG A 100 9.40 39.33 15.92
C ARG A 100 10.22 40.03 17.00
N LEU A 101 10.72 39.29 17.98
CA LEU A 101 11.58 39.79 19.06
C LEU A 101 12.95 40.21 18.51
N ARG A 102 13.57 39.43 17.63
CA ARG A 102 14.81 39.81 16.96
C ARG A 102 14.62 41.05 16.08
N GLU A 103 13.50 41.12 15.36
CA GLU A 103 13.14 42.25 14.49
C GLU A 103 13.02 43.55 15.29
N LYS A 104 12.23 43.60 16.37
CA LYS A 104 12.19 44.79 17.25
C LYS A 104 13.53 45.07 17.94
N PHE A 105 14.24 44.04 18.44
CA PHE A 105 15.46 44.24 19.22
C PHE A 105 16.61 44.84 18.39
N ILE A 106 16.80 44.40 17.15
CA ILE A 106 17.86 44.92 16.26
C ILE A 106 17.58 46.36 15.81
N VAL A 107 16.32 46.79 15.75
CA VAL A 107 15.99 48.20 15.47
C VAL A 107 16.50 49.13 16.59
N LYS A 108 16.44 48.72 17.87
CA LYS A 108 16.98 49.52 18.99
C LYS A 108 18.48 49.31 19.21
N TYR A 109 19.00 48.10 18.98
CA TYR A 109 20.41 47.76 19.19
C TYR A 109 21.05 47.19 17.91
N PRO A 110 21.16 47.98 16.82
CA PRO A 110 21.71 47.50 15.54
C PRO A 110 23.17 47.06 15.64
N GLN A 111 23.92 47.66 16.56
CA GLN A 111 25.32 47.33 16.84
C GLN A 111 25.50 45.95 17.53
N MET A 112 24.42 45.33 18.01
CA MET A 112 24.46 44.02 18.65
C MET A 112 24.07 42.90 17.67
N ASP A 113 25.06 42.23 17.07
CA ASP A 113 24.83 40.94 16.42
C ASP A 113 24.17 39.97 17.43
N VAL A 114 22.92 39.56 17.17
CA VAL A 114 22.20 38.58 17.99
C VAL A 114 21.34 37.68 17.11
N SER A 115 21.33 36.38 17.42
CA SER A 115 20.38 35.43 16.83
C SER A 115 19.07 35.34 17.63
N GLU A 116 18.00 34.86 16.99
CA GLU A 116 16.73 34.51 17.64
C GLU A 116 16.91 33.60 18.87
N GLN A 117 17.91 32.71 18.81
CA GLN A 117 18.21 31.77 19.88
C GLN A 117 18.91 32.48 21.05
N ASN A 118 19.86 33.39 20.78
CA ASN A 118 20.54 34.17 21.84
C ASN A 118 19.53 34.99 22.66
N LEU A 119 18.63 35.72 22.01
CA LEU A 119 17.59 36.50 22.69
C LEU A 119 16.64 35.59 23.50
N SER A 120 16.25 34.44 22.93
CA SER A 120 15.38 33.48 23.62
C SER A 120 16.07 32.76 24.79
N ASP A 121 17.40 32.61 24.77
CA ASP A 121 18.19 32.07 25.88
C ASP A 121 18.44 33.15 26.95
N GLN A 122 18.72 34.40 26.58
CA GLN A 122 18.91 35.51 27.51
C GLN A 122 17.64 35.81 28.32
N ILE A 123 16.44 35.76 27.70
CA ILE A 123 15.18 35.89 28.45
C ILE A 123 14.97 34.73 29.45
N ARG A 124 15.53 33.54 29.18
CA ARG A 124 15.54 32.44 30.15
C ARG A 124 16.61 32.62 31.23
N ALA A 125 17.65 33.41 30.99
CA ALA A 125 18.63 33.81 32.00
C ALA A 125 18.06 34.90 32.94
N ILE A 126 17.43 35.95 32.39
CA ILE A 126 16.77 37.05 33.12
C ILE A 126 15.69 36.57 34.13
N ARG A 127 15.10 35.39 33.91
CA ARG A 127 14.14 34.76 34.84
C ARG A 127 14.73 33.78 35.85
N ARG A 128 16.00 33.40 35.70
CA ARG A 128 16.66 32.35 36.50
C ARG A 128 17.80 32.88 37.36
N HIS A 129 18.19 34.12 37.10
CA HIS A 129 19.27 34.84 37.74
C HIS A 129 18.84 36.30 37.85
N ASP A 130 19.24 36.98 38.92
CA ASP A 130 18.73 38.32 39.24
C ASP A 130 19.45 39.44 38.49
N TYR A 131 19.50 39.30 37.16
CA TYR A 131 19.91 40.35 36.21
C TYR A 131 18.89 41.50 36.13
N ILE A 132 17.69 41.31 36.69
CA ILE A 132 16.68 42.32 37.01
C ILE A 132 16.03 41.84 38.31
N THR A 133 15.85 42.73 39.29
CA THR A 133 15.22 42.40 40.59
C THR A 133 13.74 42.04 40.42
N GLU A 134 13.21 41.18 41.30
CA GLU A 134 11.83 40.68 41.19
C GLU A 134 10.77 41.80 41.14
N ALA A 135 10.87 42.77 42.05
CA ALA A 135 10.00 43.95 42.06
C ALA A 135 10.02 44.72 40.73
N ARG A 136 11.20 44.90 40.13
CA ARG A 136 11.36 45.59 38.84
C ARG A 136 10.85 44.75 37.66
N ARG A 137 10.98 43.42 37.71
CA ARG A 137 10.38 42.50 36.71
C ARG A 137 8.84 42.61 36.71
N GLU A 138 8.24 42.72 37.89
CA GLU A 138 6.79 42.85 38.03
C GLU A 138 6.29 44.26 37.68
N GLN A 139 7.04 45.32 38.03
CA GLN A 139 6.76 46.69 37.59
C GLN A 139 6.75 46.81 36.05
N ILE A 140 7.77 46.28 35.36
CA ILE A 140 7.82 46.26 33.88
C ILE A 140 6.63 45.50 33.28
N LYS A 141 6.09 44.50 33.99
CA LYS A 141 4.91 43.74 33.58
C LYS A 141 3.62 44.55 33.76
N GLN A 142 3.48 45.30 34.85
CA GLN A 142 2.37 46.24 35.06
C GLN A 142 2.40 47.40 34.06
N GLU A 143 3.56 47.99 33.80
CA GLU A 143 3.75 49.02 32.77
C GLU A 143 3.27 48.53 31.38
N VAL A 144 3.66 47.32 30.97
CA VAL A 144 3.23 46.71 29.69
C VAL A 144 1.75 46.31 29.69
N GLU A 145 1.17 45.98 30.86
CA GLU A 145 -0.26 45.72 30.96
C GLU A 145 -1.09 47.00 30.76
N GLN A 146 -0.64 48.13 31.31
CA GLN A 146 -1.26 49.44 31.07
C GLN A 146 -1.11 49.87 29.60
N GLU A 147 0.08 49.73 28.99
CA GLU A 147 0.31 49.97 27.55
C GLU A 147 -0.62 49.14 26.66
N LEU A 148 -0.97 47.90 27.05
CA LEU A 148 -1.83 47.02 26.27
C LEU A 148 -3.32 47.30 26.44
N ARG A 149 -3.74 47.85 27.59
CA ARG A 149 -5.13 48.29 27.85
C ARG A 149 -5.43 49.61 27.13
N SER A 150 -4.54 50.61 27.20
CA SER A 150 -4.76 51.89 26.49
C SER A 150 -4.76 51.77 24.95
N ASN A 151 -4.36 50.62 24.40
CA ASN A 151 -4.46 50.29 22.98
C ASN A 151 -5.68 49.42 22.61
N SER A 152 -6.53 48.98 23.55
CA SER A 152 -7.77 48.25 23.23
C SER A 152 -8.98 49.17 23.01
N ASP A 153 -8.96 50.37 23.57
CA ASP A 153 -10.17 51.17 23.79
C ASP A 153 -10.47 52.15 22.64
N LEU A 154 -9.80 51.99 21.49
CA LEU A 154 -9.85 52.87 20.32
C LEU A 154 -10.43 52.21 19.04
N VAL A 155 -11.21 51.13 19.17
CA VAL A 155 -12.08 50.63 18.08
C VAL A 155 -13.42 50.14 18.62
N VAL A 156 -14.36 51.06 18.82
CA VAL A 156 -15.80 50.76 18.91
C VAL A 156 -16.56 51.79 18.05
N GLY A 157 -17.14 51.32 16.95
CA GLY A 157 -18.01 52.10 16.07
C GLY A 157 -19.27 51.28 15.77
N SER A 158 -20.43 51.90 15.87
CA SER A 158 -21.75 51.24 15.93
C SER A 158 -22.35 50.90 14.57
N ALA A 159 -23.08 49.77 14.52
CA ALA A 159 -24.24 49.56 13.65
C ALA A 159 -25.07 48.39 14.22
N GLU A 160 -26.41 48.52 14.22
CA GLU A 160 -27.38 47.52 14.70
C GLU A 160 -28.31 47.05 13.54
N VAL A 161 -29.32 46.21 13.87
CA VAL A 161 -30.59 45.99 13.12
C VAL A 161 -30.52 45.02 11.92
N PRO A 162 -31.51 44.11 11.66
CA PRO A 162 -32.52 43.47 12.52
C PRO A 162 -32.60 41.91 12.36
N GLU A 163 -33.72 41.30 12.82
CA GLU A 163 -34.10 39.88 12.68
C GLU A 163 -34.92 39.54 11.41
N ASN A 164 -35.42 38.29 11.33
CA ASN A 164 -36.32 37.65 10.35
C ASN A 164 -35.65 37.08 9.06
N THR A 165 -36.14 35.99 8.42
CA THR A 165 -37.38 35.20 8.63
C THR A 165 -37.11 33.67 8.43
N ALA A 166 -38.12 32.82 8.65
CA ALA A 166 -38.05 31.35 8.54
C ALA A 166 -38.40 30.81 7.12
N VAL A 167 -38.75 29.50 7.02
CA VAL A 167 -39.21 28.73 5.82
C VAL A 167 -38.06 28.20 4.93
N SER A 168 -38.04 26.97 4.39
CA SER A 168 -38.99 25.83 4.35
C SER A 168 -38.33 24.46 4.66
N ARG A 169 -39.11 23.37 4.56
CA ARG A 169 -38.67 21.96 4.73
C ARG A 169 -39.43 21.03 3.76
N ALA A 170 -38.73 20.52 2.75
CA ALA A 170 -39.13 19.41 1.86
C ALA A 170 -37.82 18.79 1.30
N GLU A 171 -37.50 17.52 1.54
CA GLU A 171 -37.95 16.29 0.83
C GLU A 171 -37.27 16.14 -0.56
N ASN A 172 -36.40 15.12 -0.73
CA ASN A 172 -36.69 13.74 -1.21
C ASN A 172 -36.98 13.70 -2.72
N ILE A 173 -36.52 12.74 -3.53
CA ILE A 173 -35.68 11.53 -3.37
C ILE A 173 -35.07 11.22 -4.75
N LEU A 174 -33.92 10.54 -4.85
CA LEU A 174 -33.65 9.54 -5.92
C LEU A 174 -32.34 8.75 -5.68
N SER A 175 -32.44 7.42 -5.85
CA SER A 175 -31.39 6.37 -6.00
C SER A 175 -29.91 6.77 -5.76
N GLU A 176 -29.24 6.27 -4.72
CA GLU A 176 -28.78 4.87 -4.58
C GLU A 176 -27.95 4.32 -5.76
N GLU A 177 -26.63 4.56 -5.75
CA GLU A 177 -25.58 3.52 -5.93
C GLU A 177 -24.18 4.17 -5.89
N ASN A 178 -23.45 4.07 -4.76
CA ASN A 178 -21.96 4.06 -4.69
C ASN A 178 -21.43 3.93 -3.23
N ASN A 179 -21.98 3.00 -2.44
CA ASN A 179 -21.70 2.92 -1.00
C ASN A 179 -20.30 2.30 -0.70
N ASN A 180 -19.25 3.13 -0.77
CA ASN A 180 -17.86 2.73 -0.52
C ASN A 180 -17.11 3.69 0.43
N HIS A 181 -17.82 4.23 1.42
CA HIS A 181 -17.24 5.06 2.49
C HIS A 181 -16.51 4.20 3.54
N ASN A 182 -15.24 4.52 3.79
CA ASN A 182 -14.45 4.02 4.93
C ASN A 182 -13.26 4.95 5.23
N SER A 183 -13.54 6.26 5.34
CA SER A 183 -12.60 7.29 5.80
C SER A 183 -12.48 7.27 7.33
N ASP A 184 -11.25 7.27 7.84
CA ASP A 184 -10.93 7.22 9.27
C ASP A 184 -10.97 8.64 9.87
N PRO A 185 -11.85 8.96 10.83
CA PRO A 185 -12.06 10.32 11.32
C PRO A 185 -10.99 10.73 12.35
N THR A 186 -9.92 11.37 11.89
CA THR A 186 -8.94 12.05 12.75
C THR A 186 -8.64 13.46 12.24
N SER A 187 -8.69 14.43 13.15
CA SER A 187 -8.60 15.89 12.94
C SER A 187 -9.76 16.53 12.18
N GLU A 188 -10.93 16.60 12.84
CA GLU A 188 -11.84 17.72 12.67
C GLU A 188 -11.37 18.85 13.60
N SER A 189 -11.00 19.98 12.99
CA SER A 189 -10.71 21.25 13.65
C SER A 189 -10.89 22.34 12.59
N ASP A 190 -12.03 23.02 12.65
CA ASP A 190 -12.43 24.14 11.80
C ASP A 190 -12.21 23.94 10.28
N ASP A 191 -13.25 23.44 9.60
CA ASP A 191 -13.20 23.08 8.17
C ASP A 191 -14.07 24.00 7.28
N SER A 192 -14.13 25.27 7.68
CA SER A 192 -14.45 26.39 6.78
C SER A 192 -13.44 26.45 5.61
N ILE A 193 -13.90 26.96 4.48
CA ILE A 193 -13.06 27.26 3.31
C ILE A 193 -12.95 28.78 3.23
N ASP A 194 -11.73 29.26 3.36
CA ASP A 194 -11.30 30.64 3.17
C ASP A 194 -11.35 30.96 1.66
N VAL A 195 -12.54 31.36 1.17
CA VAL A 195 -12.87 31.50 -0.26
C VAL A 195 -11.99 32.56 -0.93
N GLU A 196 -11.87 33.74 -0.34
CA GLU A 196 -11.05 34.84 -0.88
C GLU A 196 -9.59 34.43 -1.11
N LYS A 197 -9.04 33.60 -0.21
CA LYS A 197 -7.71 33.01 -0.35
C LYS A 197 -7.61 31.87 -1.36
N VAL A 198 -8.71 31.19 -1.67
CA VAL A 198 -8.78 30.25 -2.80
C VAL A 198 -8.71 31.03 -4.12
N TYR A 199 -9.57 32.03 -4.31
CA TYR A 199 -9.60 32.87 -5.51
C TYR A 199 -8.27 33.61 -5.71
N SER A 200 -7.79 34.37 -4.73
CA SER A 200 -6.53 35.12 -4.84
C SER A 200 -5.31 34.21 -5.10
N ARG A 201 -5.26 33.01 -4.51
CA ARG A 201 -4.20 32.01 -4.83
C ARG A 201 -4.37 31.45 -6.25
N PHE A 202 -5.59 31.25 -6.72
CA PHE A 202 -5.86 30.83 -8.09
C PHE A 202 -5.42 31.90 -9.09
N HIS A 203 -5.84 33.16 -8.95
CA HIS A 203 -5.43 34.23 -9.87
C HIS A 203 -3.92 34.46 -9.85
N GLN A 204 -3.24 34.35 -8.70
CA GLN A 204 -1.76 34.38 -8.64
C GLN A 204 -1.12 33.22 -9.43
N ASN A 205 -1.64 32.01 -9.32
CA ASN A 205 -1.15 30.87 -10.10
C ASN A 205 -1.51 30.99 -11.59
N TYR A 206 -2.68 31.51 -11.93
CA TYR A 206 -3.12 31.70 -13.31
C TYR A 206 -2.26 32.74 -14.02
N ALA A 207 -2.06 33.91 -13.41
CA ALA A 207 -1.15 34.95 -13.92
C ALA A 207 0.33 34.47 -14.01
N GLN A 208 0.75 33.53 -13.16
CA GLN A 208 2.11 32.95 -13.22
C GLN A 208 2.33 32.00 -14.42
N TYR A 209 1.28 31.30 -14.89
CA TYR A 209 1.43 30.21 -15.87
C TYR A 209 0.65 30.40 -17.17
N ARG A 210 -0.26 31.38 -17.28
CA ARG A 210 -0.89 31.76 -18.55
C ARG A 210 0.18 32.16 -19.58
N GLY A 211 0.05 31.69 -20.81
CA GLY A 211 1.03 31.93 -21.88
C GLY A 211 2.37 31.18 -21.73
N MET A 212 2.58 30.40 -20.67
CA MET A 212 3.79 29.59 -20.53
C MET A 212 3.59 28.19 -21.14
N PRO A 213 4.46 27.71 -22.06
CA PRO A 213 4.26 26.44 -22.75
C PRO A 213 4.04 25.24 -21.82
N VAL A 214 3.03 24.42 -22.12
CA VAL A 214 2.61 23.25 -21.32
C VAL A 214 3.78 22.29 -21.03
N THR A 215 4.74 22.17 -21.95
CA THR A 215 5.96 21.36 -21.79
C THR A 215 6.81 21.76 -20.57
N SER A 216 6.84 23.06 -20.25
CA SER A 216 7.62 23.68 -19.18
C SER A 216 6.97 23.60 -17.78
N LEU A 217 5.71 23.16 -17.69
CA LEU A 217 4.99 23.08 -16.41
C LEU A 217 5.73 22.25 -15.33
N PRO A 218 5.79 22.70 -14.06
CA PRO A 218 6.29 21.91 -12.94
C PRO A 218 5.50 20.62 -12.66
N GLN A 219 6.18 19.55 -12.20
CA GLN A 219 5.49 18.27 -11.93
C GLN A 219 4.68 18.29 -10.62
N LEU A 220 3.34 18.34 -10.74
CA LEU A 220 2.41 18.25 -9.62
C LEU A 220 2.60 16.98 -8.75
N PRO A 221 2.32 17.05 -7.44
CA PRO A 221 2.38 15.89 -6.55
C PRO A 221 1.09 15.05 -6.61
N LYS A 222 1.14 13.87 -6.02
CA LYS A 222 -0.04 13.02 -5.79
C LYS A 222 -0.66 13.38 -4.45
N LEU A 223 -1.95 13.72 -4.44
CA LEU A 223 -2.69 14.01 -3.22
C LEU A 223 -3.33 12.74 -2.64
N HIS A 224 -3.65 12.77 -1.34
CA HIS A 224 -4.47 11.75 -0.70
C HIS A 224 -5.93 12.20 -0.70
N ASN A 225 -6.86 11.28 -0.98
CA ASN A 225 -8.29 11.57 -0.90
C ASN A 225 -8.66 11.97 0.54
N SER A 226 -9.25 13.15 0.72
CA SER A 226 -9.76 13.68 1.98
C SER A 226 -11.06 14.46 1.75
N ALA A 227 -11.85 14.70 2.79
CA ALA A 227 -13.07 15.51 2.69
C ALA A 227 -12.76 16.93 2.21
N LYS A 228 -11.72 17.57 2.75
CA LYS A 228 -11.26 18.91 2.34
C LYS A 228 -10.81 18.95 0.87
N LEU A 229 -10.17 17.89 0.35
CA LEU A 229 -9.87 17.77 -1.08
C LEU A 229 -11.15 17.70 -1.92
N GLY A 230 -12.17 16.95 -1.46
CA GLY A 230 -13.48 16.89 -2.12
C GLY A 230 -14.12 18.28 -2.20
N LYS A 231 -14.34 18.93 -1.05
CA LYS A 231 -14.95 20.26 -0.94
C LYS A 231 -14.25 21.30 -1.83
N LEU A 232 -12.92 21.41 -1.75
CA LEU A 232 -12.14 22.38 -2.53
C LEU A 232 -12.29 22.16 -4.04
N VAL A 233 -12.26 20.90 -4.49
CA VAL A 233 -12.37 20.59 -5.93
C VAL A 233 -13.78 20.84 -6.45
N THR A 234 -14.83 20.50 -5.68
CA THR A 234 -16.21 20.84 -6.02
C THR A 234 -16.44 22.36 -6.06
N HIS A 235 -15.81 23.14 -5.18
CA HIS A 235 -15.91 24.60 -5.23
C HIS A 235 -15.30 25.18 -6.51
N PHE A 236 -14.13 24.69 -6.96
CA PHE A 236 -13.56 25.07 -8.25
C PHE A 236 -14.47 24.70 -9.42
N ASP A 237 -15.00 23.48 -9.42
CA ASP A 237 -15.86 22.91 -10.46
C ASP A 237 -17.20 23.66 -10.62
N VAL A 238 -17.76 24.19 -9.52
CA VAL A 238 -19.08 24.84 -9.52
C VAL A 238 -19.01 26.37 -9.57
N ALA A 239 -18.01 27.01 -8.95
CA ALA A 239 -18.03 28.46 -8.70
C ALA A 239 -16.86 29.26 -9.30
N ILE A 240 -15.79 28.62 -9.79
CA ILE A 240 -14.60 29.34 -10.29
C ILE A 240 -14.36 29.06 -11.78
N LEU A 241 -14.49 27.80 -12.17
CA LEU A 241 -14.17 27.37 -13.53
C LEU A 241 -15.24 27.72 -14.58
N PRO A 242 -16.56 27.71 -14.31
CA PRO A 242 -17.55 28.05 -15.34
C PRO A 242 -17.37 29.44 -15.95
N GLU A 243 -17.07 30.46 -15.15
CA GLU A 243 -16.84 31.85 -15.60
C GLU A 243 -15.66 31.97 -16.59
N LEU A 244 -14.62 31.17 -16.39
CA LEU A 244 -13.40 31.16 -17.19
C LEU A 244 -13.54 30.31 -18.46
N ILE A 245 -14.28 29.20 -18.39
CA ILE A 245 -14.43 28.23 -19.48
C ILE A 245 -15.45 28.70 -20.54
N ASN A 246 -16.38 29.58 -20.15
CA ASN A 246 -17.36 30.17 -21.06
C ASN A 246 -16.76 31.22 -22.02
N GLN A 247 -15.49 31.60 -21.86
CA GLN A 247 -14.77 32.52 -22.74
C GLN A 247 -14.22 31.79 -23.98
N GLU A 248 -13.79 32.54 -25.00
CA GLU A 248 -13.01 31.98 -26.11
C GLU A 248 -11.59 31.67 -25.64
N ILE A 249 -11.38 30.40 -25.25
CA ILE A 249 -10.09 29.82 -24.86
C ILE A 249 -9.74 28.64 -25.77
N ASN A 250 -8.45 28.45 -26.03
CA ASN A 250 -7.93 27.32 -26.80
C ASN A 250 -7.53 26.13 -25.90
N LEU A 251 -7.16 24.99 -26.49
CA LEU A 251 -6.82 23.79 -25.74
C LEU A 251 -5.57 23.93 -24.84
N GLU A 252 -4.62 24.83 -25.13
CA GLU A 252 -3.46 25.11 -24.28
C GLU A 252 -3.88 25.91 -23.02
N GLU A 253 -4.64 26.98 -23.18
CA GLU A 253 -5.19 27.75 -22.04
C GLU A 253 -6.11 26.89 -21.17
N MET A 254 -6.88 25.99 -21.77
CA MET A 254 -7.72 25.03 -21.05
C MET A 254 -6.89 24.06 -20.18
N VAL A 255 -5.77 23.56 -20.71
CA VAL A 255 -4.82 22.72 -19.95
C VAL A 255 -4.15 23.53 -18.83
N ILE A 256 -3.72 24.77 -19.11
CA ILE A 256 -3.13 25.67 -18.10
C ILE A 256 -4.13 25.98 -16.98
N THR A 257 -5.40 26.25 -17.31
CA THR A 257 -6.49 26.49 -16.34
C THR A 257 -6.64 25.32 -15.36
N ILE A 258 -6.74 24.09 -15.88
CA ILE A 258 -6.84 22.86 -15.08
C ILE A 258 -5.57 22.65 -14.24
N TYR A 259 -4.38 22.96 -14.78
CA TYR A 259 -3.12 22.92 -14.02
C TYR A 259 -3.11 23.93 -12.86
N CYS A 260 -3.58 25.17 -13.07
CA CYS A 260 -3.61 26.22 -12.06
C CYS A 260 -4.61 25.91 -10.93
N THR A 261 -5.75 25.32 -11.24
CA THR A 261 -6.65 24.71 -10.25
C THR A 261 -5.92 23.62 -9.45
N ALA A 262 -5.25 22.69 -10.14
CA ALA A 262 -4.54 21.58 -9.51
C ALA A 262 -3.36 22.02 -8.62
N LYS A 263 -2.61 23.06 -9.00
CA LYS A 263 -1.57 23.68 -8.16
C LYS A 263 -2.19 24.37 -6.95
N THR A 264 -3.22 25.19 -7.14
CA THR A 264 -3.87 25.95 -6.06
C THR A 264 -4.42 25.03 -4.96
N VAL A 265 -5.21 24.01 -5.33
CA VAL A 265 -5.72 23.01 -4.38
C VAL A 265 -4.58 22.22 -3.70
N THR A 266 -3.49 21.94 -4.42
CA THR A 266 -2.29 21.30 -3.86
C THR A 266 -1.61 22.18 -2.79
N GLU A 267 -1.43 23.47 -3.04
CA GLU A 267 -0.74 24.39 -2.14
C GLU A 267 -1.55 24.62 -0.85
N ILE A 268 -2.86 24.78 -0.98
CA ILE A 268 -3.79 24.92 0.15
C ILE A 268 -3.77 23.66 1.04
N ILE A 269 -3.87 22.47 0.45
CA ILE A 269 -3.89 21.20 1.21
C ILE A 269 -2.52 20.86 1.82
N THR A 270 -1.41 21.21 1.17
CA THR A 270 -0.06 21.00 1.72
C THR A 270 0.42 22.11 2.64
N ASN A 271 -0.35 23.20 2.71
CA ASN A 271 -0.15 24.43 3.49
C ASN A 271 1.25 25.05 3.28
N LYS A 272 1.73 24.98 2.02
CA LYS A 272 3.09 25.34 1.58
C LYS A 272 3.09 25.76 0.10
N CYS A 273 3.80 26.84 -0.21
CA CYS A 273 4.23 27.16 -1.58
C CYS A 273 4.93 25.96 -2.23
N PHE A 274 4.54 25.63 -3.46
CA PHE A 274 4.93 24.39 -4.13
C PHE A 274 6.41 24.37 -4.56
N ASP A 275 6.95 25.52 -4.94
CA ASP A 275 8.32 25.61 -5.48
C ASP A 275 9.37 25.37 -4.38
N ASN A 276 9.05 25.81 -3.16
CA ASN A 276 9.77 25.45 -1.93
C ASN A 276 9.73 23.93 -1.64
N LEU A 277 8.68 23.21 -2.04
CA LEU A 277 8.60 21.75 -1.93
C LEU A 277 9.44 21.04 -3.00
N LEU A 278 9.53 21.60 -4.22
CA LEU A 278 10.40 21.09 -5.28
C LEU A 278 11.89 21.28 -4.96
N GLN A 279 12.29 22.47 -4.52
CA GLN A 279 13.66 22.73 -4.05
C GLN A 279 14.01 21.85 -2.85
N ARG A 280 13.14 21.76 -1.85
CA ARG A 280 13.34 20.85 -0.71
C ARG A 280 13.35 19.37 -1.12
N ARG A 281 12.70 18.96 -2.22
CA ARG A 281 12.82 17.59 -2.76
C ARG A 281 14.17 17.34 -3.45
N LYS A 282 14.70 18.29 -4.24
CA LYS A 282 16.07 18.18 -4.79
C LYS A 282 17.13 18.18 -3.67
N GLN A 283 16.98 19.06 -2.68
CA GLN A 283 17.82 19.05 -1.49
C GLN A 283 17.65 17.75 -0.68
N GLN A 284 16.44 17.21 -0.53
CA GLN A 284 16.20 15.95 0.17
C GLN A 284 16.67 14.71 -0.61
N SER A 285 16.67 14.67 -1.95
CA SER A 285 17.30 13.57 -2.68
C SER A 285 18.79 13.54 -2.39
N ASN A 286 19.45 14.70 -2.46
CA ASN A 286 20.89 14.81 -2.23
C ASN A 286 21.26 14.60 -0.75
N GLN A 287 20.43 15.09 0.19
CA GLN A 287 20.59 14.79 1.63
C GLN A 287 20.22 13.35 2.00
N THR A 288 19.34 12.67 1.27
CA THR A 288 19.01 11.25 1.52
C THR A 288 20.07 10.33 0.93
N ALA A 289 20.65 10.68 -0.22
CA ALA A 289 21.88 10.04 -0.70
C ALA A 289 23.02 10.18 0.32
N ARG A 290 23.23 11.38 0.90
CA ARG A 290 24.23 11.61 1.96
C ARG A 290 23.87 10.97 3.32
N LYS A 291 22.59 10.89 3.71
CA LYS A 291 22.12 10.25 4.97
C LYS A 291 22.00 8.73 4.89
N ASN A 292 21.82 8.14 3.72
CA ASN A 292 21.83 6.69 3.56
C ASN A 292 23.25 6.11 3.73
N LYS A 293 24.30 6.94 3.70
CA LYS A 293 25.65 6.59 4.18
C LYS A 293 25.82 6.67 5.71
N SER A 294 24.79 7.02 6.50
CA SER A 294 24.90 7.22 7.96
C SER A 294 23.70 6.68 8.79
N GLY A 295 23.35 5.41 8.59
CA GLY A 295 22.95 4.53 9.71
C GLY A 295 21.65 4.86 10.46
N GLY A 296 20.51 5.01 9.77
CA GLY A 296 19.17 4.89 10.39
C GLY A 296 18.76 5.97 11.41
N PRO A 297 17.72 5.72 12.24
CA PRO A 297 17.18 6.72 13.17
C PRO A 297 18.11 7.06 14.35
N ILE A 298 18.13 8.32 14.78
CA ILE A 298 18.96 8.81 15.91
C ILE A 298 18.64 8.09 17.24
N TRP A 299 17.44 7.54 17.43
CA TRP A 299 17.14 6.69 18.60
C TRP A 299 17.79 5.30 18.50
N LEU A 300 17.90 4.74 17.30
CA LEU A 300 18.50 3.43 17.05
C LEU A 300 20.03 3.54 17.20
N GLN A 301 20.65 4.54 16.57
CA GLN A 301 22.08 4.86 16.74
C GLN A 301 22.49 4.96 18.21
N ARG A 302 21.68 5.64 19.04
CA ARG A 302 21.93 5.77 20.49
C ARG A 302 21.77 4.45 21.25
N LEU A 303 20.76 3.63 20.93
CA LEU A 303 20.63 2.31 21.55
C LEU A 303 21.77 1.38 21.14
N ASP A 304 22.19 1.42 19.88
CA ASP A 304 23.21 0.52 19.33
C ASP A 304 24.60 0.88 19.87
N LYS A 305 24.95 2.17 19.90
CA LYS A 305 26.16 2.67 20.59
C LYS A 305 26.19 2.26 22.07
N ASN A 306 25.06 2.37 22.77
CA ASN A 306 24.97 1.93 24.17
C ASN A 306 25.16 0.40 24.27
N ILE A 307 24.53 -0.39 23.40
CA ILE A 307 24.66 -1.86 23.36
C ILE A 307 26.11 -2.29 23.12
N GLU A 308 26.82 -1.64 22.19
CA GLU A 308 28.25 -1.85 21.95
C GLU A 308 29.10 -1.49 23.18
N GLU A 309 28.80 -0.39 23.86
CA GLU A 309 29.52 0.01 25.07
C GLU A 309 29.28 -0.98 26.23
N TYR A 310 28.04 -1.43 26.45
CA TYR A 310 27.76 -2.48 27.43
C TYR A 310 28.49 -3.79 27.09
N ARG A 311 28.48 -4.22 25.82
CA ARG A 311 29.28 -5.38 25.33
C ARG A 311 30.78 -5.20 25.60
N ARG A 312 31.34 -4.02 25.32
CA ARG A 312 32.76 -3.70 25.56
C ARG A 312 33.13 -3.71 27.04
N ARG A 313 32.24 -3.23 27.93
CA ARG A 313 32.42 -3.27 29.39
C ARG A 313 32.32 -4.71 29.92
N ILE A 314 31.34 -5.49 29.45
CA ILE A 314 31.17 -6.92 29.76
C ILE A 314 32.41 -7.73 29.35
N GLY A 315 32.94 -7.52 28.14
CA GLY A 315 34.12 -8.24 27.64
C GLY A 315 35.34 -8.06 28.53
N LYS A 316 35.59 -6.84 29.03
CA LYS A 316 36.70 -6.54 29.95
C LYS A 316 36.53 -7.23 31.31
N LEU A 317 35.33 -7.18 31.90
CA LEU A 317 35.04 -7.89 33.14
C LEU A 317 35.13 -9.41 32.98
N THR A 318 34.71 -9.94 31.82
CA THR A 318 34.80 -11.38 31.50
C THR A 318 36.27 -11.82 31.32
N ALA A 319 37.11 -10.99 30.71
CA ALA A 319 38.54 -11.27 30.59
C ALA A 319 39.26 -11.24 31.96
N PHE A 320 38.87 -10.31 32.84
CA PHE A 320 39.40 -10.25 34.21
C PHE A 320 38.97 -11.45 35.06
N ALA A 321 37.68 -11.82 35.01
CA ALA A 321 37.14 -13.01 35.68
C ALA A 321 37.67 -14.35 35.14
N ARG A 322 38.46 -14.34 34.06
CA ARG A 322 39.20 -15.48 33.50
C ARG A 322 40.70 -15.42 33.83
N GLY A 323 41.10 -14.70 34.89
CA GLY A 323 42.50 -14.58 35.33
C GLY A 323 43.33 -13.52 34.59
N GLY A 324 42.71 -12.59 33.85
CA GLY A 324 43.40 -11.56 33.09
C GLY A 324 44.21 -10.57 33.94
N ALA A 325 45.49 -10.85 34.17
CA ALA A 325 46.29 -10.20 35.20
C ALA A 325 46.85 -8.80 34.89
N SER A 326 46.73 -8.27 33.66
CA SER A 326 47.47 -7.06 33.26
C SER A 326 47.03 -5.79 34.00
N ARG A 327 47.99 -4.96 34.46
CA ARG A 327 47.75 -3.72 35.23
C ARG A 327 46.75 -2.78 34.53
N ARG A 328 46.83 -2.70 33.19
CA ARG A 328 45.91 -1.92 32.33
C ARG A 328 44.47 -2.46 32.37
N LEU A 329 44.26 -3.76 32.49
CA LEU A 329 42.94 -4.37 32.64
C LEU A 329 42.36 -4.16 34.04
N ARG A 330 43.16 -4.38 35.11
CA ARG A 330 42.73 -4.14 36.50
C ARG A 330 42.23 -2.71 36.71
N ASN A 331 42.98 -1.71 36.23
CA ASN A 331 42.60 -0.30 36.31
C ASN A 331 41.29 0.01 35.56
N GLN A 332 41.06 -0.62 34.41
CA GLN A 332 39.81 -0.45 33.65
C GLN A 332 38.63 -1.14 34.32
N VAL A 333 38.82 -2.31 34.92
CA VAL A 333 37.80 -3.01 35.71
C VAL A 333 37.42 -2.22 36.94
N SER A 334 38.39 -1.72 37.72
CA SER A 334 38.14 -0.85 38.87
C SER A 334 37.32 0.40 38.47
N LYS A 335 37.71 1.08 37.37
CA LYS A 335 36.96 2.24 36.85
C LYS A 335 35.57 1.88 36.31
N ILE A 336 35.33 0.65 35.85
CA ILE A 336 33.98 0.18 35.49
C ILE A 336 33.16 -0.07 36.77
N CYS A 337 33.70 -0.78 37.75
CA CYS A 337 32.99 -1.11 39.00
C CYS A 337 32.60 0.15 39.79
N LYS A 338 33.51 1.13 39.94
CA LYS A 338 33.22 2.42 40.59
C LYS A 338 32.03 3.17 39.96
N ASN A 339 31.80 3.04 38.65
CA ASN A 339 30.67 3.67 37.94
C ASN A 339 29.32 2.95 38.12
N TYR A 340 29.28 1.81 38.81
CA TYR A 340 28.07 1.01 39.05
C TYR A 340 27.89 0.61 40.52
N ASN A 341 28.72 1.13 41.42
CA ASN A 341 28.68 0.82 42.85
C ASN A 341 27.48 1.52 43.51
N ILE A 342 26.34 0.82 43.61
CA ILE A 342 25.08 1.36 44.16
C ILE A 342 24.49 0.32 45.13
N HIS A 343 24.53 0.67 46.42
CA HIS A 343 23.84 0.06 47.56
C HIS A 343 24.00 -1.46 47.80
N SER A 344 24.96 -1.81 48.67
CA SER A 344 24.60 -2.47 49.93
C SER A 344 25.50 -1.97 51.07
N ARG A 345 25.14 -2.23 52.32
CA ARG A 345 25.93 -1.85 53.52
C ARG A 345 26.67 -3.05 54.16
N PHE A 346 26.60 -4.24 53.57
CA PHE A 346 26.80 -5.51 54.28
C PHE A 346 27.58 -6.58 53.48
N GLU A 347 28.30 -6.22 52.41
CA GLU A 347 28.89 -7.20 51.48
C GLU A 347 30.33 -6.84 51.07
N THR A 348 31.14 -7.85 50.76
CA THR A 348 32.60 -7.75 50.58
C THR A 348 33.02 -7.26 49.19
N ASN A 349 34.21 -6.65 49.11
CA ASN A 349 34.73 -6.04 47.88
C ASN A 349 35.08 -7.04 46.75
N GLU A 350 35.30 -8.31 47.07
CA GLU A 350 35.88 -9.28 46.13
C GLU A 350 34.90 -9.71 45.03
N GLU A 351 33.60 -9.80 45.34
CA GLU A 351 32.56 -10.15 44.37
C GLU A 351 32.17 -9.00 43.43
N LEU A 352 32.61 -7.77 43.72
CA LEU A 352 32.19 -6.56 43.00
C LEU A 352 32.34 -6.63 41.47
N PRO A 353 33.41 -7.22 40.88
CA PRO A 353 33.53 -7.37 39.42
C PRO A 353 32.49 -8.34 38.83
N ILE A 354 32.14 -9.41 39.56
CA ILE A 354 31.17 -10.45 39.13
C ILE A 354 29.75 -9.89 39.20
N ARG A 355 29.41 -9.21 40.30
CA ARG A 355 28.14 -8.49 40.50
C ARG A 355 27.95 -7.37 39.47
N THR A 356 29.02 -6.63 39.17
CA THR A 356 29.02 -5.64 38.08
C THR A 356 28.80 -6.31 36.72
N LEU A 357 29.49 -7.41 36.44
CA LEU A 357 29.33 -8.17 35.19
C LEU A 357 27.88 -8.61 34.95
N ASP A 358 27.18 -9.14 35.97
CA ASP A 358 25.77 -9.48 35.80
C ASP A 358 24.85 -8.27 35.66
N THR A 359 25.05 -7.23 36.47
CA THR A 359 24.34 -5.95 36.34
C THR A 359 24.43 -5.38 34.92
N LEU A 360 25.59 -5.52 34.26
CA LEU A 360 25.74 -5.13 32.85
C LEU A 360 25.06 -6.10 31.87
N LYS A 361 25.08 -7.43 32.12
CA LYS A 361 24.30 -8.40 31.32
C LYS A 361 22.80 -8.11 31.36
N GLN A 362 22.25 -7.81 32.54
CA GLN A 362 20.84 -7.43 32.70
C GLN A 362 20.50 -6.12 31.96
N LYS A 363 21.34 -5.09 32.10
CA LYS A 363 21.17 -3.80 31.40
C LYS A 363 21.31 -3.97 29.87
N LEU A 364 22.24 -4.78 29.39
CA LEU A 364 22.39 -5.13 27.98
C LEU A 364 21.14 -5.84 27.44
N ARG A 365 20.65 -6.87 28.14
CA ARG A 365 19.44 -7.63 27.76
C ARG A 365 18.23 -6.69 27.64
N THR A 366 18.06 -5.80 28.62
CA THR A 366 17.02 -4.77 28.63
C THR A 366 17.11 -3.81 27.44
N LEU A 367 18.32 -3.37 27.07
CA LEU A 367 18.53 -2.50 25.91
C LEU A 367 18.29 -3.22 24.57
N CYS A 368 18.72 -4.47 24.42
CA CYS A 368 18.41 -5.29 23.24
C CYS A 368 16.89 -5.47 23.08
N THR A 369 16.17 -5.88 24.14
CA THR A 369 14.71 -5.98 24.12
C THR A 369 14.02 -4.64 23.84
N ARG A 370 14.59 -3.50 24.29
CA ARG A 370 14.08 -2.16 23.96
C ARG A 370 14.27 -1.82 22.47
N ARG A 371 15.45 -2.11 21.92
CA ARG A 371 15.79 -1.96 20.49
C ARG A 371 14.82 -2.75 19.61
N GLU A 372 14.60 -4.02 19.94
CA GLU A 372 13.65 -4.91 19.26
C GLU A 372 12.22 -4.38 19.32
N LYS A 373 11.71 -4.04 20.51
CA LYS A 373 10.36 -3.47 20.67
C LYS A 373 10.16 -2.17 19.89
N TYR A 374 11.17 -1.30 19.84
CA TYR A 374 11.10 -0.03 19.10
C TYR A 374 11.20 -0.25 17.58
N SER A 375 12.07 -1.15 17.12
CA SER A 375 12.15 -1.55 15.70
C SER A 375 10.85 -2.20 15.23
N LEU A 376 10.28 -3.12 16.01
CA LEU A 376 8.99 -3.75 15.75
C LEU A 376 7.87 -2.69 15.63
N SER A 377 7.82 -1.74 16.56
CA SER A 377 6.84 -0.63 16.55
C SER A 377 7.01 0.29 15.32
N MET A 378 8.25 0.61 14.95
CA MET A 378 8.58 1.39 13.75
C MET A 378 8.11 0.65 12.48
N ASN A 379 8.46 -0.63 12.35
CA ASN A 379 8.10 -1.46 11.21
C ASN A 379 6.58 -1.65 11.12
N ARG A 380 5.89 -1.86 12.25
CA ARG A 380 4.41 -1.87 12.31
C ARG A 380 3.80 -0.57 11.78
N ARG A 381 4.36 0.59 12.14
CA ARG A 381 3.89 1.89 11.64
C ARG A 381 4.22 2.11 10.16
N GLU A 382 5.42 1.76 9.71
CA GLU A 382 5.82 1.92 8.31
C GLU A 382 5.04 0.99 7.39
N HIS A 383 4.93 -0.30 7.71
CA HIS A 383 4.32 -1.31 6.84
C HIS A 383 2.84 -1.00 6.60
N ASN A 384 2.06 -0.71 7.65
CA ASN A 384 0.64 -0.39 7.49
C ASN A 384 0.45 0.95 6.77
N ARG A 385 1.17 2.01 7.17
CA ARG A 385 1.09 3.32 6.49
C ARG A 385 1.47 3.23 5.02
N LEU A 386 2.48 2.45 4.67
CA LEU A 386 2.89 2.28 3.26
C LEU A 386 1.89 1.42 2.47
N PHE A 387 1.30 0.39 3.10
CA PHE A 387 0.25 -0.40 2.50
C PHE A 387 -1.02 0.42 2.23
N GLU A 388 -1.40 1.30 3.16
CA GLU A 388 -2.58 2.14 3.07
C GLU A 388 -2.38 3.32 2.10
N ASN A 389 -1.24 4.02 2.18
CA ASN A 389 -0.95 5.16 1.31
C ASN A 389 -0.51 4.76 -0.10
N ASN A 390 0.11 3.57 -0.28
CA ASN A 390 0.59 3.09 -1.58
C ASN A 390 0.77 1.56 -1.61
N GLN A 391 -0.36 0.83 -1.56
CA GLN A 391 -0.40 -0.64 -1.59
C GLN A 391 0.44 -1.24 -2.73
N LYS A 392 0.40 -0.65 -3.94
CA LYS A 392 1.16 -1.13 -5.11
C LYS A 392 2.67 -1.03 -4.89
N LEU A 393 3.17 0.02 -4.24
CA LEU A 393 4.59 0.15 -3.88
C LEU A 393 4.99 -0.83 -2.77
N PHE A 394 4.16 -1.02 -1.74
CA PHE A 394 4.40 -2.02 -0.69
C PHE A 394 4.54 -3.44 -1.28
N LEU A 395 3.58 -3.85 -2.12
CA LEU A 395 3.59 -5.17 -2.75
C LEU A 395 4.73 -5.33 -3.78
N ARG A 396 5.10 -4.26 -4.50
CA ARG A 396 6.31 -4.27 -5.36
C ARG A 396 7.58 -4.45 -4.54
N ARG A 397 7.73 -3.76 -3.39
CA ARG A 397 8.87 -3.94 -2.47
C ARG A 397 8.94 -5.38 -1.95
N LEU A 398 7.82 -6.03 -1.60
CA LEU A 398 7.84 -7.44 -1.20
C LEU A 398 8.28 -8.40 -2.32
N LYS A 399 8.01 -8.07 -3.59
CA LYS A 399 8.57 -8.83 -4.72
C LYS A 399 10.09 -8.64 -4.82
N SER A 400 10.61 -7.41 -4.75
CA SER A 400 12.04 -7.12 -4.96
C SER A 400 12.93 -7.44 -3.76
N GLN A 401 12.45 -7.26 -2.52
CA GLN A 401 13.22 -7.54 -1.28
C GLN A 401 13.59 -9.02 -1.10
N ASN A 402 13.05 -9.93 -1.93
CA ASN A 402 13.41 -11.35 -1.96
C ASN A 402 14.06 -11.76 -3.30
N ALA A 403 14.43 -10.79 -4.16
CA ALA A 403 15.30 -10.97 -5.32
C ALA A 403 16.74 -10.52 -5.04
N ASN A 404 16.95 -9.65 -4.05
CA ASN A 404 18.27 -9.30 -3.51
C ASN A 404 18.86 -10.47 -2.70
N THR A 405 19.36 -11.47 -3.43
CA THR A 405 20.60 -12.19 -3.06
C THR A 405 21.70 -11.98 -4.10
N ASN A 406 21.39 -11.85 -5.40
CA ASN A 406 22.37 -11.57 -6.47
C ASN A 406 22.04 -10.40 -7.42
N ALA A 407 20.94 -9.66 -7.20
CA ALA A 407 20.51 -8.58 -8.11
C ALA A 407 21.02 -7.17 -7.72
N GLN A 408 22.31 -7.02 -7.40
CA GLN A 408 22.90 -5.72 -7.04
C GLN A 408 24.36 -5.54 -7.49
N SER A 409 24.69 -6.09 -8.65
CA SER A 409 25.94 -5.93 -9.40
C SER A 409 25.63 -6.08 -10.90
N GLN A 410 26.48 -5.55 -11.78
CA GLN A 410 26.33 -5.59 -13.25
C GLN A 410 25.02 -4.98 -13.80
N THR A 411 24.86 -3.67 -13.63
CA THR A 411 24.45 -2.85 -14.78
C THR A 411 25.71 -2.22 -15.35
N GLU A 412 26.24 -2.79 -16.43
CA GLU A 412 27.19 -2.07 -17.27
C GLU A 412 26.47 -0.87 -17.90
N GLN A 413 27.17 0.25 -18.02
CA GLN A 413 26.57 1.50 -18.47
C GLN A 413 26.57 1.54 -20.00
N PHE A 414 25.43 1.21 -20.60
CA PHE A 414 25.18 1.51 -22.01
C PHE A 414 25.37 3.00 -22.28
N SER A 415 26.04 3.29 -23.39
CA SER A 415 26.17 4.65 -23.90
C SER A 415 24.79 5.21 -24.29
N SER A 416 24.63 6.53 -24.24
CA SER A 416 23.36 7.19 -24.61
C SER A 416 23.05 7.00 -26.11
N GLU A 417 24.12 6.99 -26.90
CA GLU A 417 24.14 6.94 -28.35
C GLU A 417 23.61 5.58 -28.83
N ALA A 418 24.07 4.47 -28.23
CA ALA A 418 23.62 3.12 -28.59
C ALA A 418 22.11 2.90 -28.40
N PHE A 419 21.54 3.41 -27.30
CA PHE A 419 20.09 3.38 -27.08
C PHE A 419 19.33 4.28 -28.05
N THR A 420 19.89 5.45 -28.37
CA THR A 420 19.25 6.42 -29.27
C THR A 420 19.26 5.92 -30.71
N ALA A 421 20.39 5.40 -31.20
CA ALA A 421 20.55 4.88 -32.55
C ALA A 421 19.59 3.70 -32.83
N TYR A 422 19.56 2.70 -31.94
CA TYR A 422 18.72 1.51 -32.12
C TYR A 422 17.21 1.80 -32.14
N TRP A 423 16.74 2.77 -31.37
CA TRP A 423 15.31 3.12 -31.35
C TRP A 423 14.94 4.16 -32.43
N SER A 424 15.85 5.06 -32.78
CA SER A 424 15.69 5.96 -33.94
C SER A 424 15.68 5.21 -35.27
N SER A 425 16.45 4.12 -35.44
CA SER A 425 16.40 3.33 -36.68
C SER A 425 15.06 2.61 -36.87
N ILE A 426 14.38 2.23 -35.78
CA ILE A 426 13.04 1.64 -35.85
C ILE A 426 11.96 2.71 -36.10
N TRP A 427 11.95 3.79 -35.32
CA TRP A 427 10.84 4.76 -35.33
C TRP A 427 10.98 5.86 -36.40
N SER A 428 12.18 6.33 -36.73
CA SER A 428 12.36 7.48 -37.63
C SER A 428 12.34 7.10 -39.11
N GLN A 429 12.62 5.83 -39.44
CA GLN A 429 12.61 5.32 -40.82
C GLN A 429 11.18 5.16 -41.33
N THR A 430 10.77 6.05 -42.24
CA THR A 430 9.47 5.95 -42.93
C THR A 430 9.42 4.69 -43.81
N GLN A 431 8.48 3.80 -43.56
CA GLN A 431 8.19 2.66 -44.44
C GLN A 431 6.83 2.83 -45.14
N ARG A 432 6.65 2.17 -46.28
CA ARG A 432 5.38 2.15 -47.03
C ARG A 432 4.99 0.72 -47.36
N HIS A 433 3.72 0.39 -47.17
CA HIS A 433 3.15 -0.89 -47.61
C HIS A 433 3.12 -0.98 -49.15
N ASN A 434 2.93 -2.19 -49.68
CA ASN A 434 2.62 -2.43 -51.08
C ASN A 434 1.14 -2.11 -51.35
N PRO A 435 0.79 -1.02 -52.08
CA PRO A 435 -0.60 -0.69 -52.37
C PRO A 435 -1.18 -1.57 -53.50
N SER A 436 -0.33 -2.27 -54.25
CA SER A 436 -0.67 -3.08 -55.42
C SER A 436 -0.84 -4.57 -55.08
N ALA A 437 -0.88 -4.93 -53.79
CA ALA A 437 -1.12 -6.30 -53.36
C ALA A 437 -2.58 -6.69 -53.66
N SER A 438 -2.80 -7.79 -54.39
CA SER A 438 -4.13 -8.20 -54.87
C SER A 438 -5.17 -8.31 -53.75
N TRP A 439 -4.80 -8.89 -52.61
CA TRP A 439 -5.67 -9.05 -51.44
C TRP A 439 -6.17 -7.72 -50.86
N ILE A 440 -5.53 -6.57 -51.15
CA ILE A 440 -6.05 -5.25 -50.76
C ILE A 440 -7.27 -4.89 -51.62
N SER A 441 -7.29 -5.25 -52.91
CA SER A 441 -8.47 -5.10 -53.77
C SER A 441 -9.61 -5.99 -53.28
N ASP A 442 -9.33 -7.28 -53.02
CA ASP A 442 -10.32 -8.23 -52.50
C ASP A 442 -11.00 -7.71 -51.21
N MET A 443 -10.26 -6.99 -50.35
CA MET A 443 -10.80 -6.36 -49.15
C MET A 443 -11.59 -5.06 -49.45
N LYS A 444 -11.17 -4.25 -50.43
CA LYS A 444 -11.94 -3.07 -50.89
C LYS A 444 -13.30 -3.48 -51.43
N ASP A 445 -13.33 -4.56 -52.22
CA ASP A 445 -14.54 -5.10 -52.82
C ASP A 445 -15.43 -5.78 -51.75
N LYS A 446 -14.85 -6.55 -50.82
CA LYS A 446 -15.57 -7.13 -49.68
C LYS A 446 -16.26 -6.09 -48.80
N TYR A 447 -15.63 -4.94 -48.59
CA TYR A 447 -16.15 -3.88 -47.71
C TYR A 447 -16.74 -2.69 -48.48
N CYS A 448 -17.01 -2.83 -49.79
CA CYS A 448 -17.52 -1.75 -50.63
C CYS A 448 -18.86 -1.20 -50.12
N ASN A 449 -19.75 -2.09 -49.67
CA ASN A 449 -21.10 -1.83 -49.20
C ASN A 449 -21.21 -1.47 -47.71
N VAL A 450 -20.10 -1.38 -46.96
CA VAL A 450 -20.16 -0.92 -45.56
C VAL A 450 -20.45 0.58 -45.55
N PRO A 451 -21.48 1.07 -44.83
CA PRO A 451 -21.78 2.49 -44.77
C PRO A 451 -20.65 3.25 -44.07
N THR A 452 -20.19 4.34 -44.69
CA THR A 452 -19.28 5.29 -44.04
C THR A 452 -20.11 6.17 -43.09
N PRO A 453 -19.83 6.20 -41.77
CA PRO A 453 -20.66 6.94 -40.82
C PRO A 453 -20.33 8.44 -40.83
N ASP A 454 -21.36 9.27 -40.67
CA ASP A 454 -21.22 10.72 -40.49
C ASP A 454 -20.48 11.09 -39.21
N PHE A 455 -19.82 12.26 -39.21
CA PHE A 455 -19.07 12.72 -38.05
C PHE A 455 -19.99 13.36 -37.00
N SER A 456 -20.44 12.55 -36.04
CA SER A 456 -21.08 13.06 -34.83
C SER A 456 -20.07 13.83 -33.96
N PRO A 457 -20.35 15.08 -33.56
CA PRO A 457 -19.52 15.83 -32.61
C PRO A 457 -19.27 15.08 -31.31
N ILE A 458 -18.10 15.28 -30.71
CA ILE A 458 -17.78 14.67 -29.41
C ILE A 458 -18.65 15.33 -28.33
N SER A 459 -19.21 14.52 -27.43
CA SER A 459 -20.09 15.00 -26.36
C SER A 459 -19.42 15.03 -24.99
N SER A 460 -19.90 15.92 -24.11
CA SER A 460 -19.48 15.97 -22.69
C SER A 460 -19.71 14.63 -21.98
N GLN A 461 -20.74 13.88 -22.38
CA GLN A 461 -21.03 12.54 -21.86
C GLN A 461 -19.95 11.52 -22.25
N GLN A 462 -19.43 11.57 -23.49
CA GLN A 462 -18.29 10.73 -23.91
C GLN A 462 -17.04 11.05 -23.07
N ILE A 463 -16.69 12.34 -22.89
CA ILE A 463 -15.57 12.77 -22.03
C ILE A 463 -15.73 12.25 -20.59
N ASN A 464 -16.93 12.35 -20.01
CA ASN A 464 -17.25 11.82 -18.69
C ASN A 464 -17.08 10.28 -18.63
N SER A 465 -17.60 9.55 -19.63
CA SER A 465 -17.48 8.08 -19.71
C SER A 465 -16.02 7.61 -19.76
N VAL A 466 -15.16 8.34 -20.48
CA VAL A 466 -13.72 8.07 -20.63
C VAL A 466 -12.99 8.43 -19.34
N THR A 467 -13.15 9.66 -18.84
CA THR A 467 -12.45 10.13 -17.63
C THR A 467 -12.83 9.31 -16.39
N ARG A 468 -14.08 8.84 -16.26
CA ARG A 468 -14.50 7.91 -15.19
C ARG A 468 -13.71 6.59 -15.21
N LYS A 469 -13.33 6.06 -16.39
CA LYS A 469 -12.53 4.83 -16.52
C LYS A 469 -11.04 5.04 -16.16
N LEU A 470 -10.53 6.28 -16.20
CA LEU A 470 -9.11 6.57 -15.93
C LEU A 470 -8.68 6.35 -14.47
N HIS A 471 -7.43 5.93 -14.29
CA HIS A 471 -6.77 5.79 -12.99
C HIS A 471 -6.20 7.13 -12.50
N ASN A 472 -6.92 7.78 -11.57
CA ASN A 472 -6.63 9.07 -10.92
C ASN A 472 -5.14 9.46 -10.87
N TRP A 473 -4.30 8.61 -10.28
CA TRP A 473 -2.90 8.92 -9.94
C TRP A 473 -1.86 8.08 -10.74
N LYS A 474 -2.14 7.73 -12.02
CA LYS A 474 -1.10 7.34 -13.00
C LYS A 474 -0.12 8.50 -13.24
N SER A 475 1.03 8.24 -13.87
CA SER A 475 1.97 9.32 -14.24
C SER A 475 1.40 10.17 -15.39
N PRO A 476 1.52 11.51 -15.33
CA PRO A 476 1.17 12.41 -16.43
C PRO A 476 2.24 12.43 -17.53
N GLY A 477 1.98 13.12 -18.64
CA GLY A 477 2.89 13.31 -19.76
C GLY A 477 3.66 14.63 -19.67
N CYS A 478 3.78 15.36 -20.80
CA CYS A 478 4.29 16.74 -20.77
C CYS A 478 3.36 17.67 -19.98
N ASP A 479 2.06 17.42 -19.97
CA ASP A 479 0.99 18.19 -19.31
C ASP A 479 1.07 18.27 -17.78
N LYS A 480 1.76 17.33 -17.12
CA LYS A 480 1.89 17.21 -15.65
C LYS A 480 0.58 17.01 -14.85
N ILE A 481 -0.58 17.18 -15.47
CA ILE A 481 -1.91 17.01 -14.86
C ILE A 481 -2.22 15.53 -14.67
N HIS A 482 -2.51 15.13 -13.43
CA HIS A 482 -2.97 13.78 -13.14
C HIS A 482 -4.44 13.59 -13.57
N ALA A 483 -4.80 12.41 -14.09
CA ALA A 483 -6.16 12.08 -14.53
C ALA A 483 -7.25 12.25 -13.44
N TYR A 484 -6.86 12.38 -12.17
CA TYR A 484 -7.73 12.83 -11.09
C TYR A 484 -8.49 14.13 -11.43
N TRP A 485 -7.81 15.14 -11.98
CA TRP A 485 -8.36 16.48 -12.17
C TRP A 485 -9.41 16.50 -13.29
N PHE A 486 -9.09 15.97 -14.48
CA PHE A 486 -10.08 15.77 -15.56
C PHE A 486 -11.30 14.95 -15.11
N LYS A 487 -11.13 13.97 -14.21
CA LYS A 487 -12.22 13.16 -13.64
C LYS A 487 -13.04 13.87 -12.54
N LYS A 488 -12.55 14.98 -12.01
CA LYS A 488 -13.16 15.70 -10.87
C LYS A 488 -13.44 17.17 -11.10
N LEU A 489 -13.29 17.65 -12.34
CA LEU A 489 -13.75 18.94 -12.81
C LEU A 489 -14.71 18.74 -14.01
N PRO A 490 -15.85 18.05 -13.86
CA PRO A 490 -16.81 17.82 -14.96
C PRO A 490 -17.32 19.08 -15.66
N CYS A 491 -17.26 20.28 -15.04
CA CYS A 491 -17.52 21.55 -15.75
C CYS A 491 -16.64 21.71 -17.01
N THR A 492 -15.44 21.12 -17.02
CA THR A 492 -14.52 21.18 -18.17
C THR A 492 -14.96 20.34 -19.37
N HIS A 493 -15.92 19.42 -19.20
CA HIS A 493 -16.17 18.36 -20.19
C HIS A 493 -16.87 18.85 -21.45
N PHE A 494 -17.68 19.91 -21.40
CA PHE A 494 -18.33 20.45 -22.60
C PHE A 494 -17.32 21.19 -23.50
N LYS A 495 -16.51 22.10 -22.93
CA LYS A 495 -15.52 22.87 -23.70
C LYS A 495 -14.41 21.99 -24.27
N ILE A 496 -13.95 20.98 -23.52
CA ILE A 496 -13.01 19.97 -24.03
C ILE A 496 -13.61 19.19 -25.21
N ALA A 497 -14.91 18.88 -25.17
CA ALA A 497 -15.60 18.18 -26.25
C ALA A 497 -15.78 19.05 -27.51
N GLU A 498 -16.05 20.35 -27.33
CA GLU A 498 -16.07 21.36 -28.40
C GLU A 498 -14.68 21.48 -29.08
N MET A 499 -13.62 21.70 -28.29
CA MET A 499 -12.23 21.77 -28.78
C MET A 499 -11.82 20.50 -29.53
N PHE A 500 -12.12 19.31 -28.98
CA PHE A 500 -11.82 18.04 -29.63
C PHE A 500 -12.59 17.86 -30.95
N THR A 501 -13.83 18.37 -31.02
CA THR A 501 -14.61 18.37 -32.27
C THR A 501 -13.95 19.28 -33.30
N LYS A 502 -13.62 20.53 -32.95
CA LYS A 502 -12.93 21.49 -33.84
C LYS A 502 -11.57 20.99 -34.34
N ILE A 503 -10.81 20.32 -33.47
CA ILE A 503 -9.50 19.74 -33.81
C ILE A 503 -9.64 18.53 -34.77
N ILE A 504 -10.69 17.72 -34.64
CA ILE A 504 -10.94 16.58 -35.56
C ILE A 504 -11.47 17.07 -36.92
N THR A 505 -12.35 18.07 -36.94
CA THR A 505 -12.85 18.66 -38.21
C THR A 505 -11.85 19.59 -38.89
N GLY A 506 -10.69 19.85 -38.27
CA GLY A 506 -9.64 20.71 -38.83
C GLY A 506 -9.90 22.21 -38.69
N VAL A 507 -10.93 22.61 -37.94
CA VAL A 507 -11.30 24.01 -37.64
C VAL A 507 -10.33 24.66 -36.65
N GLU A 508 -9.73 23.88 -35.75
CA GLU A 508 -8.69 24.33 -34.81
C GLU A 508 -7.37 23.58 -35.10
N GLU A 509 -6.23 24.25 -34.96
CA GLU A 509 -4.92 23.63 -35.15
C GLU A 509 -4.58 22.63 -34.04
N ILE A 510 -3.65 21.71 -34.32
CA ILE A 510 -3.19 20.70 -33.35
C ILE A 510 -2.07 21.32 -32.49
N PRO A 511 -2.25 21.55 -31.17
CA PRO A 511 -1.21 22.14 -30.35
C PRO A 511 -0.01 21.20 -30.23
N GLU A 512 1.21 21.71 -30.42
CA GLU A 512 2.43 20.88 -30.49
C GLU A 512 2.56 19.93 -29.28
N PHE A 513 2.32 20.47 -28.07
CA PHE A 513 2.45 19.72 -26.81
C PHE A 513 1.59 18.46 -26.76
N LEU A 514 0.47 18.40 -27.50
CA LEU A 514 -0.55 17.36 -27.41
C LEU A 514 0.02 15.96 -27.70
N THR A 515 1.02 15.86 -28.58
CA THR A 515 1.61 14.58 -29.00
C THR A 515 2.97 14.27 -28.36
N LEU A 516 3.55 15.20 -27.58
CA LEU A 516 4.92 15.08 -27.07
C LEU A 516 5.05 14.04 -25.95
N GLY A 517 5.46 12.82 -26.33
CA GLY A 517 5.65 11.70 -25.42
C GLY A 517 7.02 11.72 -24.72
N THR A 518 7.08 11.27 -23.46
CA THR A 518 8.36 10.88 -22.83
C THR A 518 8.39 9.37 -22.63
N THR A 519 9.30 8.68 -23.31
CA THR A 519 9.37 7.21 -23.36
C THR A 519 10.30 6.64 -22.29
N TYR A 520 9.81 5.62 -21.58
CA TYR A 520 10.51 4.91 -20.53
C TYR A 520 10.86 3.50 -21.00
N MET A 521 12.16 3.17 -21.02
CA MET A 521 12.61 1.81 -21.35
C MET A 521 12.44 0.88 -20.15
N ILE A 522 11.63 -0.17 -20.31
CA ILE A 522 11.40 -1.19 -19.29
C ILE A 522 12.05 -2.51 -19.74
N PRO A 523 13.00 -3.09 -18.98
CA PRO A 523 13.63 -4.34 -19.36
C PRO A 523 12.64 -5.51 -19.31
N LYS A 524 12.71 -6.44 -20.27
CA LYS A 524 11.85 -7.64 -20.34
C LYS A 524 12.19 -8.65 -19.24
N SER A 525 13.44 -8.69 -18.78
CA SER A 525 13.95 -9.60 -17.74
C SER A 525 14.84 -8.84 -16.73
N SER A 526 15.32 -9.51 -15.68
CA SER A 526 16.38 -8.97 -14.81
C SER A 526 17.76 -8.90 -15.49
N ASN A 527 17.94 -9.65 -16.58
CA ASN A 527 19.21 -9.88 -17.27
C ASN A 527 19.11 -9.34 -18.72
N SER A 528 18.47 -8.19 -18.91
CA SER A 528 18.31 -7.57 -20.23
C SER A 528 19.54 -6.72 -20.55
N VAL A 529 20.40 -7.21 -21.44
CA VAL A 529 21.73 -6.60 -21.73
C VAL A 529 21.79 -5.91 -23.11
N GLU A 530 20.67 -5.83 -23.84
CA GLU A 530 20.60 -5.17 -25.14
C GLU A 530 19.40 -4.21 -25.22
N PRO A 531 19.46 -3.11 -25.98
CA PRO A 531 18.29 -2.28 -26.32
C PRO A 531 17.12 -3.08 -26.92
N SER A 532 17.41 -4.17 -27.64
CA SER A 532 16.43 -5.13 -28.16
C SER A 532 15.54 -5.73 -27.07
N MET A 533 16.09 -5.93 -25.87
CA MET A 533 15.48 -6.58 -24.71
C MET A 533 14.67 -5.61 -23.83
N TYR A 534 14.57 -4.34 -24.19
CA TYR A 534 13.67 -3.39 -23.54
C TYR A 534 12.33 -3.28 -24.30
N ARG A 535 11.27 -2.95 -23.57
CA ARG A 535 9.98 -2.50 -24.10
C ARG A 535 9.84 -0.99 -23.81
N PRO A 536 9.59 -0.15 -24.83
CA PRO A 536 9.33 1.26 -24.65
C PRO A 536 7.90 1.44 -24.09
N ILE A 537 7.71 2.37 -23.16
CA ILE A 537 6.38 2.84 -22.78
C ILE A 537 6.36 4.37 -22.79
N THR A 538 5.52 4.94 -23.65
CA THR A 538 5.42 6.38 -23.87
C THR A 538 4.43 7.03 -22.89
N CYS A 539 4.93 7.87 -21.98
CA CYS A 539 4.08 8.74 -21.17
C CYS A 539 3.67 9.97 -21.99
N LEU A 540 2.58 9.81 -22.74
CA LEU A 540 1.84 10.86 -23.45
C LEU A 540 1.05 11.75 -22.48
N PRO A 541 0.58 12.95 -22.91
CA PRO A 541 -0.35 13.79 -22.15
C PRO A 541 -1.65 13.05 -21.77
N VAL A 542 -2.27 13.39 -20.65
CA VAL A 542 -3.56 12.83 -20.23
C VAL A 542 -4.68 13.33 -21.15
N ILE A 543 -4.67 14.60 -21.54
CA ILE A 543 -5.67 15.18 -22.46
C ILE A 543 -5.70 14.45 -23.83
N TYR A 544 -4.54 14.19 -24.44
CA TYR A 544 -4.43 13.37 -25.66
C TYR A 544 -5.04 11.97 -25.49
N LYS A 545 -4.77 11.31 -24.37
CA LYS A 545 -5.33 9.98 -24.07
C LYS A 545 -6.84 9.99 -23.78
N ILE A 546 -7.45 11.15 -23.54
CA ILE A 546 -8.91 11.31 -23.50
C ILE A 546 -9.43 11.42 -24.94
N LEU A 547 -8.82 12.26 -25.78
CA LEU A 547 -9.15 12.40 -27.21
C LEU A 547 -9.09 11.05 -27.94
N THR A 548 -7.98 10.33 -27.85
CA THR A 548 -7.83 9.01 -28.50
C THR A 548 -8.72 7.93 -27.88
N ALA A 549 -9.15 8.07 -26.62
CA ALA A 549 -10.14 7.18 -26.03
C ALA A 549 -11.57 7.48 -26.49
N CYS A 550 -11.90 8.73 -26.84
CA CYS A 550 -13.17 9.06 -27.51
C CYS A 550 -13.19 8.49 -28.93
N ILE A 551 -12.12 8.71 -29.72
CA ILE A 551 -11.97 8.11 -31.06
C ILE A 551 -12.03 6.57 -30.97
N SER A 552 -11.40 5.96 -29.98
CA SER A 552 -11.48 4.50 -29.78
C SER A 552 -12.90 4.02 -29.49
N ASN A 553 -13.77 4.79 -28.80
CA ASN A 553 -15.17 4.41 -28.63
C ASN A 553 -15.91 4.45 -29.97
N ILE A 554 -15.78 5.54 -30.72
CA ILE A 554 -16.38 5.69 -32.07
C ILE A 554 -15.94 4.53 -32.98
N PHE A 555 -14.66 4.13 -32.92
CA PHE A 555 -14.15 3.00 -33.69
C PHE A 555 -14.76 1.66 -33.25
N TYR A 556 -14.92 1.41 -31.95
CA TYR A 556 -15.63 0.21 -31.49
C TYR A 556 -17.10 0.23 -31.90
N GLU A 557 -17.79 1.37 -31.81
CA GLU A 557 -19.20 1.50 -32.20
C GLU A 557 -19.39 1.18 -33.70
N HIS A 558 -18.52 1.68 -34.58
CA HIS A 558 -18.52 1.31 -36.01
C HIS A 558 -18.21 -0.17 -36.26
N ILE A 559 -17.24 -0.73 -35.53
CA ILE A 559 -16.86 -2.16 -35.60
C ILE A 559 -17.99 -3.08 -35.15
N GLU A 560 -18.67 -2.74 -34.05
CA GLU A 560 -19.75 -3.54 -33.46
C GLU A 560 -21.03 -3.46 -34.30
N ALA A 561 -21.36 -2.29 -34.86
CA ALA A 561 -22.51 -2.12 -35.76
C ALA A 561 -22.35 -2.89 -37.09
N ASN A 562 -21.14 -2.94 -37.65
CA ASN A 562 -20.87 -3.54 -38.97
C ASN A 562 -20.14 -4.90 -38.91
N ASN A 563 -19.97 -5.49 -37.72
CA ASN A 563 -19.32 -6.79 -37.48
C ASN A 563 -17.94 -6.95 -38.18
N LEU A 564 -17.09 -5.92 -38.10
CA LEU A 564 -15.90 -5.81 -38.97
C LEU A 564 -14.71 -6.69 -38.55
N ILE A 565 -14.59 -7.04 -37.26
CA ILE A 565 -13.47 -7.82 -36.72
C ILE A 565 -13.74 -9.32 -36.81
N ALA A 566 -12.75 -10.08 -37.29
CA ALA A 566 -12.80 -11.53 -37.39
C ALA A 566 -12.86 -12.18 -36.00
N GLU A 567 -13.73 -13.18 -35.83
CA GLU A 567 -14.05 -13.78 -34.52
C GLU A 567 -12.84 -14.47 -33.86
N GLU A 568 -11.84 -14.88 -34.64
CA GLU A 568 -10.59 -15.49 -34.19
C GLU A 568 -9.71 -14.54 -33.37
N GLN A 569 -9.93 -13.22 -33.44
CA GLN A 569 -9.24 -12.20 -32.64
C GLN A 569 -9.90 -12.06 -31.27
N LYS A 570 -9.21 -12.54 -30.21
CA LYS A 570 -9.66 -12.39 -28.81
C LYS A 570 -8.89 -11.30 -28.05
N GLY A 571 -7.86 -10.71 -28.65
CA GLY A 571 -7.10 -9.60 -28.07
C GLY A 571 -7.89 -8.29 -28.08
N CYS A 572 -8.04 -7.64 -26.92
CA CYS A 572 -8.61 -6.31 -26.72
C CYS A 572 -9.98 -5.98 -27.39
N ILE A 573 -10.77 -6.97 -27.79
CA ILE A 573 -12.15 -6.75 -28.29
C ILE A 573 -13.14 -6.59 -27.12
N ARG A 574 -14.16 -5.74 -27.29
CA ARG A 574 -15.28 -5.59 -26.34
C ARG A 574 -15.98 -6.95 -26.16
N SER A 575 -16.50 -7.21 -24.96
CA SER A 575 -17.27 -8.43 -24.62
C SER A 575 -16.56 -9.80 -24.79
N SER A 576 -15.23 -9.85 -24.98
CA SER A 576 -14.44 -11.10 -24.97
C SER A 576 -13.87 -11.44 -23.58
N GLN A 577 -13.61 -12.74 -23.31
CA GLN A 577 -12.83 -13.18 -22.14
C GLN A 577 -11.30 -13.24 -22.42
N GLY A 578 -10.86 -12.76 -23.58
CA GLY A 578 -9.45 -12.60 -23.94
C GLY A 578 -8.66 -13.90 -23.91
N CYS A 579 -7.48 -13.88 -23.26
CA CYS A 579 -6.61 -15.06 -23.16
C CYS A 579 -7.34 -16.32 -22.69
N LYS A 580 -8.37 -16.21 -21.83
CA LYS A 580 -9.10 -17.36 -21.31
C LYS A 580 -9.98 -18.03 -22.36
N GLU A 581 -10.65 -17.24 -23.19
CA GLU A 581 -11.48 -17.72 -24.31
C GLU A 581 -10.61 -18.51 -25.29
N GLN A 582 -9.52 -17.90 -25.72
CA GLN A 582 -8.59 -18.45 -26.69
C GLN A 582 -7.89 -19.71 -26.20
N LEU A 583 -7.47 -19.74 -24.92
CA LEU A 583 -6.86 -20.93 -24.30
C LEU A 583 -7.86 -22.08 -24.07
N VAL A 584 -9.17 -21.82 -24.03
CA VAL A 584 -10.21 -22.87 -23.97
C VAL A 584 -10.46 -23.46 -25.35
N ILE A 585 -10.59 -22.63 -26.38
CA ILE A 585 -10.74 -23.05 -27.79
C ILE A 585 -9.53 -23.92 -28.20
N ASP A 586 -8.31 -23.42 -27.96
CA ASP A 586 -7.06 -24.14 -28.24
C ASP A 586 -6.94 -25.47 -27.46
N GLN A 587 -7.41 -25.52 -26.20
CA GLN A 587 -7.42 -26.78 -25.44
C GLN A 587 -8.39 -27.83 -26.01
N VAL A 588 -9.50 -27.44 -26.63
CA VAL A 588 -10.38 -28.38 -27.35
C VAL A 588 -9.71 -28.88 -28.62
N VAL A 589 -9.01 -28.02 -29.38
CA VAL A 589 -8.25 -28.42 -30.58
C VAL A 589 -7.12 -29.40 -30.23
N LEU A 590 -6.25 -29.04 -29.29
CA LEU A 590 -5.15 -29.90 -28.81
C LEU A 590 -5.68 -31.18 -28.15
N GLY A 591 -6.73 -31.07 -27.32
CA GLY A 591 -7.34 -32.20 -26.63
C GLY A 591 -7.96 -33.21 -27.60
N GLN A 592 -8.66 -32.72 -28.64
CA GLN A 592 -9.26 -33.56 -29.67
C GLN A 592 -8.17 -34.21 -30.55
N ALA A 593 -7.13 -33.47 -30.93
CA ALA A 593 -5.98 -34.05 -31.64
C ALA A 593 -5.33 -35.19 -30.84
N LYS A 594 -5.12 -34.97 -29.54
CA LYS A 594 -4.47 -35.93 -28.63
C LYS A 594 -5.33 -37.16 -28.30
N LYS A 595 -6.59 -37.01 -27.87
CA LYS A 595 -7.43 -38.17 -27.50
C LYS A 595 -7.94 -38.96 -28.71
N GLN A 596 -8.35 -38.29 -29.78
CA GLN A 596 -8.93 -38.97 -30.96
C GLN A 596 -7.85 -39.48 -31.94
N SER A 597 -6.57 -39.47 -31.54
CA SER A 597 -5.42 -39.87 -32.37
C SER A 597 -5.45 -39.23 -33.76
N ARG A 598 -5.71 -37.92 -33.83
CA ARG A 598 -5.75 -37.16 -35.08
C ARG A 598 -4.43 -36.44 -35.33
N ASN A 599 -4.22 -36.05 -36.58
CA ASN A 599 -3.10 -35.20 -36.96
C ASN A 599 -3.46 -33.72 -36.76
N LEU A 600 -2.50 -32.95 -36.27
CA LEU A 600 -2.55 -31.49 -36.15
C LEU A 600 -1.14 -30.94 -36.38
N TYR A 601 -1.04 -30.01 -37.33
CA TYR A 601 0.15 -29.22 -37.58
C TYR A 601 -0.19 -27.79 -37.19
N ALA A 602 0.63 -27.15 -36.35
CA ALA A 602 0.37 -25.79 -35.87
C ALA A 602 1.64 -24.95 -35.85
N ALA A 603 1.49 -23.64 -36.03
CA ALA A 603 2.60 -22.69 -35.96
C ALA A 603 2.26 -21.52 -35.04
N TYR A 604 3.22 -21.09 -34.23
CA TYR A 604 3.16 -19.89 -33.41
C TYR A 604 3.97 -18.80 -34.11
N ILE A 605 3.33 -17.66 -34.38
CA ILE A 605 3.91 -16.51 -35.09
C ILE A 605 3.89 -15.29 -34.16
N ASP A 606 5.00 -14.56 -34.12
CA ASP A 606 5.19 -13.32 -33.37
C ASP A 606 5.91 -12.31 -34.28
N TRP A 607 5.41 -11.08 -34.37
CA TRP A 607 6.01 -10.03 -35.19
C TRP A 607 7.15 -9.32 -34.48
N MET A 608 8.26 -9.08 -35.20
CA MET A 608 9.38 -8.33 -34.66
C MET A 608 8.91 -6.91 -34.35
N LYS A 609 8.87 -6.59 -33.05
CA LYS A 609 8.54 -5.27 -32.48
C LYS A 609 7.12 -4.75 -32.75
N ALA A 610 6.31 -5.43 -33.56
CA ALA A 610 4.86 -5.26 -33.73
C ALA A 610 4.39 -3.78 -33.73
N PHE A 611 3.99 -3.26 -32.56
CA PHE A 611 3.54 -1.87 -32.36
C PHE A 611 4.57 -0.83 -32.83
N ASP A 612 5.88 -1.07 -32.67
CA ASP A 612 6.91 -0.11 -33.06
C ASP A 612 7.20 -0.13 -34.58
N SER A 613 6.57 -1.02 -35.35
CA SER A 613 6.97 -1.33 -36.74
C SER A 613 5.85 -1.28 -37.78
N VAL A 614 4.62 -0.90 -37.41
CA VAL A 614 3.50 -0.78 -38.38
C VAL A 614 3.62 0.50 -39.22
N PRO A 615 3.71 0.44 -40.56
CA PRO A 615 3.81 1.64 -41.39
C PRO A 615 2.61 2.56 -41.28
N HIS A 616 2.84 3.87 -41.15
CA HIS A 616 1.78 4.88 -41.08
C HIS A 616 0.87 4.89 -42.33
N SER A 617 1.41 4.53 -43.49
CA SER A 617 0.63 4.33 -44.71
C SER A 617 -0.38 3.17 -44.60
N TRP A 618 -0.01 2.06 -43.95
CA TRP A 618 -0.91 0.92 -43.75
C TRP A 618 -1.97 1.23 -42.70
N LEU A 619 -1.59 1.94 -41.63
CA LEU A 619 -2.51 2.41 -40.59
C LEU A 619 -3.62 3.33 -41.12
N ILE A 620 -3.39 4.05 -42.22
CA ILE A 620 -4.40 4.89 -42.88
C ILE A 620 -5.18 4.10 -43.93
N GLU A 621 -4.51 3.34 -44.80
CA GLU A 621 -5.16 2.50 -45.82
C GLU A 621 -6.20 1.58 -45.19
N VAL A 622 -5.85 0.90 -44.09
CA VAL A 622 -6.77 -0.02 -43.40
C VAL A 622 -7.99 0.68 -42.79
N LEU A 623 -7.93 1.98 -42.48
CA LEU A 623 -9.10 2.74 -42.05
C LEU A 623 -10.03 3.09 -43.22
N HIS A 624 -9.48 3.32 -44.41
CA HIS A 624 -10.27 3.44 -45.64
C HIS A 624 -10.91 2.11 -46.05
N LEU A 625 -10.20 0.97 -45.91
CA LEU A 625 -10.75 -0.37 -46.16
C LEU A 625 -12.01 -0.62 -45.32
N TYR A 626 -11.96 -0.29 -44.03
CA TYR A 626 -13.06 -0.50 -43.09
C TYR A 626 -14.06 0.66 -43.00
N LYS A 627 -14.01 1.62 -43.93
CA LYS A 627 -14.99 2.73 -44.07
C LYS A 627 -15.17 3.56 -42.79
N PHE A 628 -14.09 3.80 -42.02
CA PHE A 628 -14.16 4.73 -40.88
C PHE A 628 -14.38 6.17 -41.36
N ASN A 629 -14.94 7.02 -40.49
CA ASN A 629 -15.30 8.40 -40.83
C ASN A 629 -14.09 9.22 -41.39
N PRO A 630 -14.23 9.88 -42.56
CA PRO A 630 -13.13 10.60 -43.22
C PRO A 630 -12.47 11.68 -42.37
N ASN A 631 -13.22 12.46 -41.58
CA ASN A 631 -12.65 13.52 -40.74
C ASN A 631 -11.68 12.93 -39.70
N ILE A 632 -12.04 11.78 -39.12
CA ILE A 632 -11.17 11.08 -38.17
C ILE A 632 -9.93 10.52 -38.89
N ILE A 633 -10.04 10.01 -40.11
CA ILE A 633 -8.89 9.52 -40.88
C ILE A 633 -7.92 10.67 -41.21
N ILE A 634 -8.44 11.80 -41.73
CA ILE A 634 -7.66 13.01 -42.04
C ILE A 634 -6.99 13.55 -40.77
N PHE A 635 -7.72 13.62 -39.66
CA PHE A 635 -7.16 14.00 -38.35
C PHE A 635 -6.03 13.06 -37.90
N LEU A 636 -6.21 11.74 -38.03
CA LEU A 636 -5.20 10.74 -37.65
C LEU A 636 -3.96 10.82 -38.55
N GLU A 637 -4.12 11.05 -39.85
CA GLU A 637 -3.00 11.27 -40.78
C GLU A 637 -2.25 12.58 -40.46
N LYS A 638 -2.99 13.66 -40.15
CA LYS A 638 -2.42 14.96 -39.74
C LYS A 638 -1.65 14.81 -38.42
N ILE A 639 -2.24 14.22 -37.38
CA ILE A 639 -1.62 14.16 -36.04
C ILE A 639 -0.40 13.25 -35.97
N MET A 640 -0.36 12.14 -36.74
CA MET A 640 0.84 11.28 -36.80
C MET A 640 2.09 12.04 -37.24
N LYS A 641 1.96 13.01 -38.16
CA LYS A 641 3.09 13.84 -38.64
C LYS A 641 3.75 14.66 -37.51
N TYR A 642 3.01 14.95 -36.43
CA TYR A 642 3.51 15.65 -35.23
C TYR A 642 4.10 14.72 -34.16
N TRP A 643 3.93 13.39 -34.23
CA TRP A 643 4.37 12.48 -33.17
C TRP A 643 5.88 12.55 -32.91
N ARG A 644 6.28 13.00 -31.72
CA ARG A 644 7.67 13.02 -31.24
C ARG A 644 7.77 12.33 -29.87
N THR A 645 8.93 11.74 -29.58
CA THR A 645 9.26 11.31 -28.22
C THR A 645 10.73 11.53 -27.87
N ARG A 646 11.00 11.79 -26.60
CA ARG A 646 12.34 11.66 -26.02
C ARG A 646 12.42 10.41 -25.14
N ILE A 647 13.52 9.67 -25.24
CA ILE A 647 13.78 8.51 -24.37
C ILE A 647 14.36 9.03 -23.05
N LYS A 648 13.87 8.51 -21.93
CA LYS A 648 14.47 8.72 -20.61
C LYS A 648 15.50 7.63 -20.32
N LEU A 649 16.76 8.03 -20.12
CA LEU A 649 17.87 7.09 -19.89
C LEU A 649 17.83 6.47 -18.48
N PRO A 650 18.14 5.17 -18.32
CA PRO A 650 18.04 4.44 -17.05
C PRO A 650 19.29 4.61 -16.15
N GLN A 651 19.75 5.83 -15.91
CA GLN A 651 20.93 6.11 -15.06
C GLN A 651 20.58 6.54 -13.62
N VAL A 652 21.51 6.32 -12.68
CA VAL A 652 21.36 6.63 -11.24
C VAL A 652 21.83 8.05 -10.93
N GLY A 653 20.96 9.04 -11.16
CA GLY A 653 21.30 10.43 -10.85
C GLY A 653 20.26 11.44 -11.31
N THR A 654 20.75 12.55 -11.89
CA THR A 654 19.95 13.48 -12.68
C THR A 654 19.35 12.76 -13.89
N ALA A 655 18.06 13.03 -14.18
CA ALA A 655 17.38 12.41 -15.31
C ALA A 655 17.85 13.04 -16.63
N GLN A 656 18.76 12.36 -17.32
CA GLN A 656 19.06 12.63 -18.73
C GLN A 656 17.92 12.13 -19.62
N TYR A 657 17.75 12.80 -20.75
CA TYR A 657 16.85 12.44 -21.84
C TYR A 657 17.62 12.55 -23.14
N THR A 658 17.22 11.78 -24.15
CA THR A 658 17.66 12.00 -25.53
C THR A 658 17.02 13.27 -26.10
N ASP A 659 17.49 13.68 -27.27
CA ASP A 659 16.77 14.61 -28.15
C ASP A 659 15.42 14.03 -28.60
N GLN A 660 14.65 14.85 -29.32
CA GLN A 660 13.34 14.47 -29.86
C GLN A 660 13.50 13.54 -31.07
N ILE A 661 13.07 12.29 -30.92
CA ILE A 661 12.97 11.31 -32.00
C ILE A 661 11.60 11.48 -32.67
N LYS A 662 11.57 11.52 -34.01
CA LYS A 662 10.33 11.51 -34.80
C LYS A 662 9.80 10.09 -34.92
N ILE A 663 8.50 9.92 -34.70
CA ILE A 663 7.81 8.66 -35.01
C ILE A 663 7.27 8.78 -36.44
N SER A 664 7.98 8.18 -37.40
CA SER A 664 7.58 7.99 -38.80
C SER A 664 7.04 6.57 -39.07
N ASN A 665 7.20 5.66 -38.10
CA ASN A 665 6.80 4.26 -38.16
C ASN A 665 6.33 3.78 -36.77
N GLY A 666 5.32 2.91 -36.73
CA GLY A 666 4.73 2.39 -35.50
C GLY A 666 3.82 3.36 -34.73
N ILE A 667 3.27 2.85 -33.63
CA ILE A 667 2.25 3.49 -32.78
C ILE A 667 2.66 3.54 -31.30
N PHE A 668 2.12 4.50 -30.55
CA PHE A 668 2.56 4.75 -29.18
C PHE A 668 2.14 3.65 -28.18
N GLN A 669 3.13 2.89 -27.68
CA GLN A 669 2.96 1.97 -26.55
C GLN A 669 2.65 2.73 -25.24
N GLY A 670 1.38 3.06 -25.02
CA GLY A 670 0.90 3.84 -23.87
C GLY A 670 -0.32 4.73 -24.14
N ASP A 671 -0.70 4.87 -25.41
CA ASP A 671 -1.92 5.52 -25.89
C ASP A 671 -3.20 4.66 -25.65
N SER A 672 -4.37 5.28 -25.79
CA SER A 672 -5.69 4.66 -25.65
C SER A 672 -6.22 3.99 -26.93
N LEU A 673 -5.97 4.56 -28.12
CA LEU A 673 -6.46 4.05 -29.42
C LEU A 673 -5.56 2.97 -30.00
N SER A 674 -4.24 3.14 -29.84
CA SER A 674 -3.21 2.31 -30.46
C SER A 674 -3.43 0.79 -30.35
N PRO A 675 -3.88 0.20 -29.22
CA PRO A 675 -4.16 -1.24 -29.16
C PRO A 675 -5.28 -1.71 -30.11
N LEU A 676 -6.33 -0.90 -30.30
CA LEU A 676 -7.42 -1.19 -31.23
C LEU A 676 -6.96 -0.97 -32.68
N TRP A 677 -6.22 0.10 -32.94
CA TRP A 677 -5.71 0.41 -34.28
C TRP A 677 -4.76 -0.69 -34.80
N PHE A 678 -3.91 -1.24 -33.92
CA PHE A 678 -3.10 -2.42 -34.24
C PHE A 678 -3.95 -3.62 -34.67
N ILE A 679 -5.03 -3.92 -33.92
CA ILE A 679 -5.92 -5.03 -34.24
C ILE A 679 -6.61 -4.82 -35.59
N ILE A 680 -7.08 -3.60 -35.87
CA ILE A 680 -7.64 -3.24 -37.19
C ILE A 680 -6.60 -3.51 -38.29
N SER A 681 -5.33 -3.11 -38.09
CA SER A 681 -4.25 -3.33 -39.07
C SER A 681 -3.85 -4.80 -39.30
N MET A 682 -4.16 -5.71 -38.37
CA MET A 682 -3.92 -7.15 -38.53
C MET A 682 -5.15 -7.93 -39.01
N ASN A 683 -6.36 -7.35 -38.90
CA ASN A 683 -7.63 -8.02 -39.19
C ASN A 683 -7.78 -8.56 -40.63
N PRO A 684 -7.24 -7.92 -41.70
CA PRO A 684 -7.30 -8.49 -43.05
C PRO A 684 -6.66 -9.88 -43.17
N LEU A 685 -5.55 -10.15 -42.46
CA LEU A 685 -4.90 -11.46 -42.46
C LEU A 685 -5.82 -12.56 -41.91
N SER A 686 -6.65 -12.27 -40.91
CA SER A 686 -7.65 -13.21 -40.39
C SER A 686 -8.63 -13.66 -41.47
N HIS A 687 -9.07 -12.72 -42.33
CA HIS A 687 -9.97 -13.00 -43.44
C HIS A 687 -9.27 -13.79 -44.56
N ILE A 688 -8.03 -13.46 -44.90
CA ILE A 688 -7.20 -14.24 -45.85
C ILE A 688 -7.07 -15.69 -45.37
N LEU A 689 -6.63 -15.89 -44.12
CA LEU A 689 -6.44 -17.22 -43.53
C LEU A 689 -7.73 -18.03 -43.46
N ARG A 690 -8.90 -17.39 -43.24
CA ARG A 690 -10.20 -18.05 -43.26
C ARG A 690 -10.63 -18.44 -44.69
N ASN A 691 -10.44 -17.54 -45.66
CA ASN A 691 -10.84 -17.75 -47.05
C ASN A 691 -10.06 -18.88 -47.76
N THR A 692 -8.85 -19.23 -47.30
CA THR A 692 -8.06 -20.34 -47.87
C THR A 692 -8.76 -21.71 -47.86
N GLY A 693 -9.77 -21.92 -47.01
CA GLY A 693 -10.39 -23.23 -46.81
C GLY A 693 -9.49 -24.25 -46.07
N TYR A 694 -8.27 -23.89 -45.69
CA TYR A 694 -7.39 -24.71 -44.86
C TYR A 694 -7.72 -24.53 -43.37
N GLY A 695 -7.28 -25.47 -42.53
CA GLY A 695 -7.54 -25.43 -41.09
C GLY A 695 -7.49 -26.79 -40.42
N TYR A 696 -7.74 -26.79 -39.11
CA TYR A 696 -8.11 -27.99 -38.35
C TYR A 696 -9.64 -28.02 -38.17
N VAL A 697 -10.26 -29.18 -38.45
CA VAL A 697 -11.71 -29.37 -38.29
C VAL A 697 -12.04 -29.87 -36.89
N VAL A 698 -12.72 -29.06 -36.08
CA VAL A 698 -13.29 -29.42 -34.79
C VAL A 698 -14.57 -30.21 -35.02
N LYS A 699 -14.50 -31.53 -34.79
CA LYS A 699 -15.66 -32.44 -34.85
C LYS A 699 -16.51 -32.25 -33.59
N HIS A 700 -17.83 -32.19 -33.73
CA HIS A 700 -18.76 -32.04 -32.62
C HIS A 700 -20.15 -32.62 -32.94
N GLY A 701 -20.90 -33.08 -31.93
CA GLY A 701 -22.16 -33.80 -32.15
C GLY A 701 -21.97 -35.05 -33.03
N GLN A 702 -23.02 -35.46 -33.74
CA GLN A 702 -22.94 -36.59 -34.69
C GLN A 702 -22.28 -36.20 -36.02
N ASN A 703 -22.63 -35.03 -36.59
CA ASN A 703 -22.16 -34.59 -37.91
C ASN A 703 -21.48 -33.20 -37.95
N GLY A 704 -21.44 -32.46 -36.83
CA GLY A 704 -20.96 -31.08 -36.77
C GLY A 704 -19.45 -30.94 -37.02
N ARG A 705 -19.07 -29.95 -37.82
CA ARG A 705 -17.69 -29.69 -38.27
C ARG A 705 -17.43 -28.19 -38.42
N CYS A 706 -16.81 -27.56 -37.43
CA CYS A 706 -16.28 -26.19 -37.57
C CYS A 706 -14.82 -26.25 -38.03
N ARG A 707 -14.40 -25.38 -38.95
CA ARG A 707 -13.02 -25.28 -39.44
C ARG A 707 -12.33 -24.08 -38.79
N LEU A 708 -11.30 -24.32 -37.98
CA LEU A 708 -10.46 -23.28 -37.40
C LEU A 708 -9.10 -23.24 -38.12
N SER A 709 -8.79 -22.14 -38.81
CA SER A 709 -7.47 -21.95 -39.45
C SER A 709 -6.47 -21.29 -38.51
N HIS A 710 -6.92 -20.43 -37.60
CA HIS A 710 -6.05 -19.64 -36.72
C HIS A 710 -6.75 -19.13 -35.45
N LEU A 711 -5.98 -18.56 -34.51
CA LEU A 711 -6.43 -17.71 -33.40
C LEU A 711 -5.45 -16.55 -33.19
N PHE A 712 -5.97 -15.35 -32.92
CA PHE A 712 -5.21 -14.12 -32.70
C PHE A 712 -5.41 -13.57 -31.28
N TYR A 713 -4.31 -13.19 -30.62
CA TYR A 713 -4.33 -12.34 -29.42
C TYR A 713 -3.46 -11.10 -29.60
N VAL A 714 -4.01 -10.04 -30.17
CA VAL A 714 -3.25 -8.83 -30.56
C VAL A 714 -2.13 -9.21 -31.54
N ASP A 715 -0.88 -9.35 -31.07
CA ASP A 715 0.32 -9.74 -31.82
C ASP A 715 0.69 -11.24 -31.73
N ASP A 716 0.10 -12.03 -30.82
CA ASP A 716 0.28 -13.49 -30.77
C ASP A 716 -0.67 -14.19 -31.78
N LEU A 717 -0.14 -14.70 -32.92
CA LEU A 717 -0.89 -15.53 -33.87
C LEU A 717 -0.56 -17.03 -33.68
N LYS A 718 -1.58 -17.89 -33.73
CA LYS A 718 -1.42 -19.36 -33.79
C LYS A 718 -2.22 -19.93 -34.96
N LEU A 719 -1.56 -20.64 -35.88
CA LEU A 719 -2.15 -21.34 -37.02
C LEU A 719 -2.45 -22.81 -36.67
N TYR A 720 -3.44 -23.41 -37.34
CA TYR A 720 -3.80 -24.83 -37.19
C TYR A 720 -4.14 -25.47 -38.56
N ALA A 721 -3.66 -26.67 -38.81
CA ALA A 721 -3.92 -27.43 -40.04
C ALA A 721 -4.02 -28.94 -39.79
N ALA A 722 -4.81 -29.66 -40.59
CA ALA A 722 -4.93 -31.12 -40.53
C ALA A 722 -3.89 -31.89 -41.39
N LYS A 723 -3.11 -31.19 -42.21
CA LYS A 723 -2.08 -31.71 -43.13
C LYS A 723 -0.87 -30.75 -43.16
N PRO A 724 0.35 -31.19 -43.50
CA PRO A 724 1.54 -30.32 -43.50
C PRO A 724 1.49 -29.26 -44.61
N ASN A 725 1.18 -29.64 -45.85
CA ASN A 725 1.00 -28.71 -46.98
C ASN A 725 -0.07 -27.62 -46.68
N ASN A 726 -1.15 -28.00 -45.97
CA ASN A 726 -2.16 -27.03 -45.49
C ASN A 726 -1.62 -26.04 -44.44
N LEU A 727 -0.55 -26.37 -43.69
CA LEU A 727 0.14 -25.41 -42.83
C LEU A 727 1.09 -24.53 -43.64
N GLY A 728 1.87 -25.11 -44.55
CA GLY A 728 2.77 -24.37 -45.44
C GLY A 728 2.06 -23.27 -46.22
N LYS A 729 0.88 -23.56 -46.80
CA LYS A 729 0.05 -22.55 -47.48
C LYS A 729 -0.51 -21.47 -46.55
N LEU A 730 -0.79 -21.78 -45.28
CA LEU A 730 -1.18 -20.76 -44.29
C LEU A 730 0.03 -19.89 -43.89
N LEU A 731 1.24 -20.47 -43.84
CA LEU A 731 2.50 -19.74 -43.61
C LEU A 731 2.88 -18.84 -44.79
N GLU A 732 2.68 -19.30 -46.02
CA GLU A 732 2.80 -18.52 -47.25
C GLU A 732 1.87 -17.29 -47.24
N CYS A 733 0.58 -17.47 -46.90
CA CYS A 733 -0.35 -16.34 -46.72
C CYS A 733 0.13 -15.33 -45.66
N VAL A 734 0.68 -15.81 -44.52
CA VAL A 734 1.27 -14.93 -43.49
C VAL A 734 2.49 -14.20 -44.04
N ALA A 735 3.41 -14.89 -44.74
CA ALA A 735 4.63 -14.33 -45.29
C ALA A 735 4.34 -13.21 -46.30
N THR A 736 3.47 -13.47 -47.28
CA THR A 736 3.05 -12.50 -48.31
C THR A 736 2.40 -11.28 -47.67
N PHE A 737 1.42 -11.47 -46.78
CA PHE A 737 0.80 -10.35 -46.05
C PHE A 737 1.82 -9.51 -45.27
N SER A 738 2.72 -10.16 -44.52
CA SER A 738 3.76 -9.45 -43.74
C SER A 738 4.74 -8.68 -44.62
N ASN A 739 5.09 -9.24 -45.78
CA ASN A 739 5.95 -8.61 -46.78
C ASN A 739 5.25 -7.45 -47.50
N ASP A 740 3.94 -7.50 -47.70
CA ASP A 740 3.17 -6.39 -48.29
C ASP A 740 3.02 -5.24 -47.30
N ILE A 741 2.61 -5.50 -46.05
CA ILE A 741 2.44 -4.46 -45.03
C ILE A 741 3.77 -4.01 -44.37
N LYS A 742 4.91 -4.53 -44.85
CA LYS A 742 6.28 -4.30 -44.34
C LYS A 742 6.47 -4.51 -42.83
N MET A 743 5.74 -5.46 -42.25
CA MET A 743 5.93 -5.85 -40.85
C MET A 743 6.80 -7.12 -40.75
N PRO A 744 8.06 -7.05 -40.26
CA PRO A 744 8.94 -8.22 -40.19
C PRO A 744 8.49 -9.25 -39.13
N ILE A 745 8.63 -10.54 -39.45
CA ILE A 745 8.33 -11.65 -38.53
C ILE A 745 9.53 -11.95 -37.63
N GLY A 746 9.28 -12.17 -36.33
CA GLY A 746 10.31 -12.51 -35.35
C GLY A 746 10.64 -14.00 -35.33
N LEU A 747 11.26 -14.52 -36.40
CA LEU A 747 11.49 -15.96 -36.63
C LEU A 747 12.09 -16.72 -35.44
N ASP A 748 13.03 -16.14 -34.69
CA ASP A 748 13.64 -16.80 -33.52
C ASP A 748 12.65 -17.17 -32.40
N LYS A 749 11.54 -16.45 -32.29
CA LYS A 749 10.44 -16.77 -31.37
C LYS A 749 9.43 -17.72 -31.98
N CYS A 750 9.29 -17.71 -33.31
CA CYS A 750 8.30 -18.52 -34.01
C CYS A 750 8.63 -20.00 -33.84
N ARG A 751 7.61 -20.84 -33.77
CA ARG A 751 7.76 -22.30 -33.61
C ARG A 751 6.69 -23.05 -34.39
N LYS A 752 7.06 -24.19 -34.99
CA LYS A 752 6.10 -25.18 -35.49
C LYS A 752 5.96 -26.35 -34.50
N ILE A 753 4.79 -26.98 -34.47
CA ILE A 753 4.56 -28.22 -33.73
C ILE A 753 3.72 -29.20 -34.55
N THR A 754 4.32 -30.36 -34.82
CA THR A 754 3.74 -31.47 -35.55
C THR A 754 3.24 -32.55 -34.60
N ILE A 755 1.94 -32.83 -34.67
CA ILE A 755 1.27 -33.90 -33.92
C ILE A 755 0.71 -34.90 -34.94
N ILE A 756 1.19 -36.15 -34.90
CA ILE A 756 0.71 -37.24 -35.74
C ILE A 756 0.12 -38.33 -34.85
N LYS A 757 -1.10 -38.78 -35.16
CA LYS A 757 -1.87 -39.75 -34.36
C LYS A 757 -1.87 -39.42 -32.85
N GLY A 758 -1.99 -38.12 -32.51
CA GLY A 758 -1.98 -37.61 -31.12
C GLY A 758 -0.61 -37.50 -30.42
N LYS A 759 0.48 -37.99 -31.02
CA LYS A 759 1.86 -37.88 -30.49
C LYS A 759 2.59 -36.69 -31.12
N VAL A 760 3.41 -35.97 -30.35
CA VAL A 760 4.37 -35.00 -30.92
C VAL A 760 5.44 -35.79 -31.67
N MET A 761 5.80 -35.33 -32.87
CA MET A 761 6.89 -35.91 -33.66
C MET A 761 8.12 -34.99 -33.65
N PRO A 762 9.35 -35.52 -33.53
CA PRO A 762 10.58 -34.76 -33.76
C PRO A 762 10.80 -34.46 -35.26
N ARG A 763 11.93 -33.81 -35.55
CA ARG A 763 12.32 -33.15 -36.80
C ARG A 763 12.41 -34.04 -38.06
N ASP A 764 12.26 -35.36 -37.94
CA ASP A 764 12.76 -36.35 -38.92
C ASP A 764 11.95 -36.49 -40.23
N ASN A 765 11.07 -35.54 -40.54
CA ASN A 765 10.44 -35.39 -41.85
C ASN A 765 10.57 -33.93 -42.31
N PRO A 766 11.45 -33.60 -43.27
CA PRO A 766 11.46 -32.27 -43.87
C PRO A 766 10.15 -32.05 -44.64
N VAL A 767 9.40 -31.04 -44.22
CA VAL A 767 8.34 -30.46 -45.04
C VAL A 767 9.01 -29.58 -46.10
N GLU A 768 8.43 -29.51 -47.29
CA GLU A 768 8.82 -28.57 -48.36
C GLU A 768 8.90 -27.12 -47.84
N PRO A 769 9.72 -26.23 -48.44
CA PRO A 769 9.99 -24.91 -47.89
C PRO A 769 8.72 -24.06 -47.68
N ASP A 770 8.27 -23.95 -46.42
CA ASP A 770 7.02 -23.30 -45.96
C ASP A 770 6.99 -21.75 -46.16
N GLY A 771 7.82 -21.18 -47.05
CA GLY A 771 8.01 -19.74 -47.23
C GLY A 771 8.71 -19.01 -46.06
N LEU A 772 8.77 -19.63 -44.88
CA LEU A 772 9.38 -19.09 -43.65
C LEU A 772 10.19 -20.19 -42.95
N ASP A 773 11.48 -19.94 -42.67
CA ASP A 773 12.32 -20.84 -41.86
C ASP A 773 11.94 -20.75 -40.37
N ILE A 774 10.93 -21.53 -39.99
CA ILE A 774 10.43 -21.61 -38.62
C ILE A 774 10.88 -22.93 -38.00
N LYS A 775 11.60 -22.83 -36.88
CA LYS A 775 12.13 -23.95 -36.11
C LYS A 775 10.98 -24.81 -35.56
N GLU A 776 10.99 -26.11 -35.86
CA GLU A 776 10.11 -27.11 -35.24
C GLU A 776 10.45 -27.25 -33.74
N MET A 777 9.46 -27.54 -32.90
CA MET A 777 9.66 -27.82 -31.48
C MET A 777 10.28 -29.20 -31.25
N GLU A 778 11.29 -29.27 -30.38
CA GLU A 778 11.84 -30.56 -29.93
C GLU A 778 10.82 -31.35 -29.10
N SER A 779 10.88 -32.68 -29.08
CA SER A 779 9.84 -33.52 -28.43
C SER A 779 9.63 -33.27 -26.93
N ASN A 780 10.62 -32.67 -26.25
CA ASN A 780 10.56 -32.26 -24.84
C ASN A 780 10.47 -30.72 -24.65
N GLU A 781 10.40 -29.94 -25.72
CA GLU A 781 10.18 -28.49 -25.66
C GLU A 781 8.70 -28.19 -25.33
N ALA A 782 8.46 -27.04 -24.69
CA ALA A 782 7.13 -26.52 -24.48
C ALA A 782 7.11 -25.02 -24.81
N TYR A 783 6.24 -24.61 -25.73
CA TYR A 783 6.07 -23.22 -26.10
C TYR A 783 5.23 -22.47 -25.05
N LYS A 784 5.44 -21.17 -24.90
CA LYS A 784 4.84 -20.36 -23.82
C LYS A 784 3.71 -19.46 -24.33
N TYR A 785 2.65 -20.08 -24.87
CA TYR A 785 1.49 -19.38 -25.42
C TYR A 785 0.62 -18.74 -24.33
N LEU A 786 0.32 -17.44 -24.43
CA LEU A 786 -0.58 -16.69 -23.52
C LEU A 786 -0.29 -16.87 -22.01
N GLY A 787 0.97 -17.12 -21.67
CA GLY A 787 1.45 -17.34 -20.30
C GLY A 787 1.36 -18.78 -19.78
N VAL A 788 1.00 -19.74 -20.64
CA VAL A 788 0.86 -21.17 -20.34
C VAL A 788 1.90 -21.97 -21.14
N MET A 789 2.47 -23.02 -20.55
CA MET A 789 3.38 -23.93 -21.26
C MET A 789 2.57 -24.98 -22.04
N GLN A 790 2.87 -25.17 -23.33
CA GLN A 790 2.15 -26.05 -24.25
C GLN A 790 3.07 -26.95 -25.07
N SER A 791 2.67 -28.22 -25.26
CA SER A 791 3.12 -29.09 -26.35
C SER A 791 1.87 -29.71 -27.01
N ASN A 792 1.68 -31.04 -27.05
CA ASN A 792 0.39 -31.63 -27.46
C ASN A 792 -0.73 -31.47 -26.41
N CYS A 793 -0.43 -30.87 -25.26
CA CYS A 793 -1.40 -30.33 -24.32
C CYS A 793 -0.74 -29.26 -23.43
N VAL A 794 -1.53 -28.62 -22.56
CA VAL A 794 -0.99 -27.77 -21.48
C VAL A 794 -0.19 -28.61 -20.48
N ASP A 795 1.05 -28.23 -20.17
CA ASP A 795 1.83 -28.82 -19.07
C ASP A 795 1.23 -28.40 -17.72
N THR A 796 0.22 -29.16 -17.35
CA THR A 796 -0.62 -28.91 -16.19
C THR A 796 0.18 -29.14 -14.90
N MET A 797 1.10 -30.11 -14.87
CA MET A 797 1.84 -30.44 -13.64
C MET A 797 2.90 -29.38 -13.32
N GLN A 798 3.72 -28.99 -14.30
CA GLN A 798 4.76 -27.98 -14.10
C GLN A 798 4.14 -26.61 -13.82
N MET A 799 3.03 -26.26 -14.49
CA MET A 799 2.29 -25.04 -14.20
C MET A 799 1.69 -25.04 -12.79
N ARG A 800 1.02 -26.12 -12.33
CA ARG A 800 0.55 -26.21 -10.92
C ARG A 800 1.73 -26.06 -9.94
N LYS A 801 2.84 -26.76 -10.16
CA LYS A 801 4.06 -26.66 -9.33
C LYS A 801 4.58 -25.21 -9.24
N LYS A 802 4.74 -24.53 -10.39
CA LYS A 802 5.17 -23.12 -10.49
C LYS A 802 4.21 -22.16 -9.77
N LEU A 803 2.90 -22.33 -9.97
CA LEU A 803 1.85 -21.48 -9.38
C LEU A 803 1.75 -21.64 -7.86
N VAL A 804 1.76 -22.87 -7.34
CA VAL A 804 1.72 -23.15 -5.89
C VAL A 804 3.00 -22.67 -5.20
N ALA A 805 4.16 -22.76 -5.86
CA ALA A 805 5.42 -22.20 -5.37
C ALA A 805 5.35 -20.66 -5.23
N GLU A 806 4.92 -19.93 -6.27
CA GLU A 806 4.76 -18.47 -6.22
C GLU A 806 3.69 -18.04 -5.21
N PHE A 807 2.58 -18.76 -5.10
CA PHE A 807 1.54 -18.55 -4.08
C PHE A 807 2.14 -18.67 -2.66
N ARG A 808 2.82 -19.79 -2.36
CA ARG A 808 3.46 -20.04 -1.05
C ARG A 808 4.57 -19.03 -0.76
N ARG A 809 5.33 -18.61 -1.77
CA ARG A 809 6.37 -17.57 -1.65
C ARG A 809 5.78 -16.21 -1.31
N ARG A 810 4.76 -15.74 -2.05
CA ARG A 810 4.06 -14.47 -1.77
C ARG A 810 3.42 -14.46 -0.37
N LEU A 811 2.74 -15.55 -0.02
CA LEU A 811 2.14 -15.75 1.30
C LEU A 811 3.19 -15.68 2.42
N THR A 812 4.32 -16.38 2.26
CA THR A 812 5.41 -16.38 3.24
C THR A 812 6.06 -15.00 3.36
N ALA A 813 6.31 -14.30 2.25
CA ALA A 813 6.82 -12.94 2.26
C ALA A 813 5.85 -11.96 2.93
N LEU A 814 4.54 -12.14 2.74
CA LEU A 814 3.49 -11.34 3.35
C LEU A 814 3.33 -11.61 4.86
N CYS A 815 3.34 -12.87 5.31
CA CYS A 815 3.21 -13.21 6.72
C CYS A 815 4.45 -12.85 7.57
N LYS A 816 5.62 -12.64 6.94
CA LYS A 816 6.78 -12.00 7.59
C LYS A 816 6.55 -10.50 7.90
N THR A 817 5.56 -9.85 7.28
CA THR A 817 5.34 -8.40 7.42
C THR A 817 4.59 -8.03 8.69
N GLN A 818 4.83 -6.80 9.15
CA GLN A 818 4.21 -6.22 10.34
C GLN A 818 2.84 -5.55 10.07
N LEU A 819 2.05 -6.13 9.17
CA LEU A 819 0.69 -5.68 8.89
C LEU A 819 -0.29 -6.03 10.03
N ASN A 820 -1.34 -5.22 10.19
CA ASN A 820 -2.50 -5.59 11.01
C ASN A 820 -3.31 -6.72 10.37
N GLY A 821 -4.18 -7.38 11.14
CA GLY A 821 -4.94 -8.55 10.67
C GLY A 821 -5.81 -8.27 9.44
N ARG A 822 -6.56 -7.15 9.44
CA ARG A 822 -7.38 -6.70 8.30
C ARG A 822 -6.55 -6.47 7.05
N ASN A 823 -5.44 -5.73 7.16
CA ASN A 823 -4.54 -5.44 6.04
C ASN A 823 -3.83 -6.72 5.55
N GLN A 824 -3.51 -7.68 6.43
CA GLN A 824 -2.94 -8.97 6.06
C GLN A 824 -3.96 -9.86 5.32
N THR A 825 -5.21 -9.99 5.79
CA THR A 825 -6.29 -10.66 5.02
C THR A 825 -6.44 -10.01 3.64
N TYR A 826 -6.57 -8.68 3.59
CA TYR A 826 -6.80 -7.97 2.32
C TYR A 826 -5.65 -8.18 1.33
N ALA A 827 -4.40 -8.19 1.83
CA ALA A 827 -3.24 -8.54 1.02
C ALA A 827 -3.21 -10.01 0.56
N ILE A 828 -3.66 -10.98 1.37
CA ILE A 828 -3.79 -12.38 0.90
C ILE A 828 -4.77 -12.43 -0.27
N ASN A 829 -5.95 -11.83 -0.11
CA ASN A 829 -7.00 -11.77 -1.11
C ASN A 829 -6.57 -11.01 -2.39
N SER A 830 -5.79 -9.94 -2.29
CA SER A 830 -5.44 -9.07 -3.42
C SER A 830 -4.06 -9.30 -4.06
N PHE A 831 -3.23 -10.20 -3.52
CA PHE A 831 -1.85 -10.42 -4.00
C PHE A 831 -1.41 -11.88 -4.03
N VAL A 832 -1.93 -12.72 -3.13
CA VAL A 832 -1.60 -14.14 -3.02
C VAL A 832 -2.58 -14.98 -3.85
N ILE A 833 -3.88 -14.89 -3.56
CA ILE A 833 -4.92 -15.68 -4.25
C ILE A 833 -4.96 -15.44 -5.78
N PRO A 834 -4.82 -14.20 -6.30
CA PRO A 834 -4.80 -13.95 -7.73
C PRO A 834 -3.64 -14.59 -8.51
N VAL A 835 -2.66 -15.23 -7.84
CA VAL A 835 -1.67 -16.10 -8.52
C VAL A 835 -2.37 -17.26 -9.21
N VAL A 836 -3.32 -17.90 -8.54
CA VAL A 836 -3.95 -19.14 -9.02
C VAL A 836 -5.26 -18.88 -9.76
N SER A 837 -5.96 -17.78 -9.48
CA SER A 837 -7.26 -17.45 -10.09
C SER A 837 -7.23 -17.28 -11.63
N TYR A 838 -6.08 -16.91 -12.21
CA TYR A 838 -5.92 -16.92 -13.68
C TYR A 838 -6.03 -18.33 -14.26
N SER A 839 -5.47 -19.33 -13.55
CA SER A 839 -5.47 -20.73 -14.00
C SER A 839 -6.82 -21.45 -13.86
N PHE A 840 -7.77 -20.92 -13.08
CA PHE A 840 -9.09 -21.53 -12.92
C PHE A 840 -9.87 -21.40 -14.25
N GLY A 841 -10.35 -22.53 -14.76
CA GLY A 841 -10.89 -22.66 -16.13
C GLY A 841 -9.87 -23.02 -17.21
N ILE A 842 -8.56 -22.93 -16.92
CA ILE A 842 -7.47 -23.22 -17.89
C ILE A 842 -6.66 -24.46 -17.45
N ILE A 843 -6.54 -24.70 -16.15
CA ILE A 843 -5.87 -25.85 -15.55
C ILE A 843 -6.90 -26.62 -14.74
N LYS A 844 -6.92 -27.95 -14.91
CA LYS A 844 -7.73 -28.84 -14.06
C LYS A 844 -7.12 -28.84 -12.67
N TRP A 845 -7.92 -28.54 -11.65
CA TRP A 845 -7.55 -28.61 -10.23
C TRP A 845 -8.46 -29.61 -9.52
N SER A 846 -7.89 -30.49 -8.71
CA SER A 846 -8.67 -31.38 -7.85
C SER A 846 -9.15 -30.67 -6.57
N THR A 847 -10.23 -31.16 -5.97
CA THR A 847 -10.72 -30.71 -4.65
C THR A 847 -9.58 -30.73 -3.62
N THR A 848 -8.81 -31.81 -3.58
CA THR A 848 -7.66 -32.02 -2.68
C THR A 848 -6.57 -30.95 -2.87
N GLU A 849 -6.27 -30.52 -4.09
CA GLU A 849 -5.30 -29.44 -4.36
C GLU A 849 -5.83 -28.07 -3.93
N LEU A 850 -7.11 -27.79 -4.18
CA LEU A 850 -7.76 -26.53 -3.78
C LEU A 850 -7.85 -26.41 -2.25
N GLU A 851 -8.22 -27.50 -1.57
CA GLU A 851 -8.14 -27.63 -0.10
C GLU A 851 -6.70 -27.51 0.41
N ASN A 852 -5.72 -28.08 -0.27
CA ASN A 852 -4.33 -27.99 0.15
C ASN A 852 -3.82 -26.54 0.06
N MET A 853 -4.26 -25.75 -0.92
CA MET A 853 -3.96 -24.31 -0.96
C MET A 853 -4.59 -23.56 0.23
N GLN A 854 -5.82 -23.91 0.63
CA GLN A 854 -6.43 -23.38 1.85
C GLN A 854 -5.70 -23.83 3.12
N ARG A 855 -5.23 -25.08 3.18
CA ARG A 855 -4.40 -25.62 4.26
C ARG A 855 -3.06 -24.87 4.34
N ILE A 856 -2.42 -24.58 3.21
CA ILE A 856 -1.18 -23.78 3.12
C ILE A 856 -1.38 -22.36 3.69
N ILE A 857 -2.52 -21.70 3.44
CA ILE A 857 -2.84 -20.40 4.09
C ILE A 857 -2.81 -20.56 5.61
N ARG A 858 -3.56 -21.51 6.16
CA ARG A 858 -3.63 -21.75 7.62
C ARG A 858 -2.27 -22.11 8.21
N THR A 859 -1.54 -23.05 7.60
CA THR A 859 -0.21 -23.51 8.07
C THR A 859 0.84 -22.39 8.07
N VAL A 860 0.91 -21.57 7.01
CA VAL A 860 1.87 -20.45 6.97
C VAL A 860 1.47 -19.35 7.97
N MET A 861 0.19 -19.03 8.09
CA MET A 861 -0.28 -18.09 9.13
C MET A 861 0.03 -18.60 10.54
N SER A 862 -0.11 -19.89 10.81
CA SER A 862 0.27 -20.48 12.10
C SER A 862 1.77 -20.43 12.37
N LYS A 863 2.62 -20.66 11.36
CA LYS A 863 4.08 -20.46 11.46
C LYS A 863 4.45 -19.02 11.89
N TYR A 864 3.66 -18.03 11.47
CA TYR A 864 3.83 -16.62 11.85
C TYR A 864 2.84 -16.16 12.96
N LYS A 865 2.26 -17.10 13.72
CA LYS A 865 1.34 -16.88 14.87
C LYS A 865 0.05 -16.11 14.54
N ALA A 866 -0.23 -15.85 13.27
CA ALA A 866 -1.41 -15.10 12.81
C ALA A 866 -2.72 -15.90 12.91
N HIS A 867 -2.62 -17.23 12.95
CA HIS A 867 -3.72 -18.19 13.11
C HIS A 867 -3.27 -19.30 14.09
N HIS A 868 -4.19 -19.92 14.81
CA HIS A 868 -3.87 -21.02 15.73
C HIS A 868 -4.14 -22.38 15.05
N PRO A 869 -3.25 -23.38 15.13
CA PRO A 869 -3.42 -24.66 14.41
C PRO A 869 -4.73 -25.41 14.72
N LYS A 870 -5.29 -25.21 15.91
CA LYS A 870 -6.56 -25.84 16.34
C LYS A 870 -7.79 -24.91 16.23
N SER A 871 -7.67 -23.69 15.68
CA SER A 871 -8.80 -22.77 15.49
C SER A 871 -9.81 -23.27 14.46
N SER A 872 -11.04 -22.75 14.51
CA SER A 872 -12.12 -23.11 13.59
C SER A 872 -11.75 -22.80 12.13
N VAL A 873 -11.94 -23.78 11.24
CA VAL A 873 -11.67 -23.63 9.80
C VAL A 873 -12.72 -22.74 9.13
N PHE A 874 -14.01 -22.89 9.49
CA PHE A 874 -15.10 -22.06 8.95
C PHE A 874 -14.84 -20.56 9.16
N ARG A 875 -14.31 -20.20 10.34
CA ARG A 875 -13.93 -18.82 10.69
C ARG A 875 -12.80 -18.23 9.83
N THR A 876 -12.11 -19.01 8.99
CA THR A 876 -11.10 -18.44 8.07
C THR A 876 -11.74 -17.76 6.86
N THR A 877 -12.78 -18.37 6.27
CA THR A 877 -13.48 -17.85 5.08
C THR A 877 -14.70 -16.98 5.39
N LEU A 878 -15.38 -17.20 6.53
CA LEU A 878 -16.47 -16.32 6.98
C LEU A 878 -16.02 -14.85 7.05
N ALA A 879 -16.92 -13.92 6.73
CA ALA A 879 -16.55 -12.50 6.65
C ALA A 879 -16.31 -11.87 8.03
N ARG A 880 -15.60 -10.74 8.07
CA ARG A 880 -15.24 -10.04 9.33
C ARG A 880 -16.43 -9.42 10.07
N LYS A 881 -17.56 -9.18 9.38
CA LYS A 881 -18.84 -8.82 10.01
C LYS A 881 -19.52 -10.01 10.72
N ASP A 882 -19.23 -11.23 10.27
CA ASP A 882 -19.88 -12.49 10.71
C ASP A 882 -18.95 -13.32 11.61
N GLY A 883 -17.94 -12.68 12.23
CA GLY A 883 -17.03 -13.29 13.20
C GLY A 883 -15.85 -14.08 12.61
N GLY A 884 -15.71 -14.09 11.28
CA GLY A 884 -14.60 -14.74 10.57
C GLY A 884 -13.48 -13.78 10.12
N ARG A 885 -12.51 -14.28 9.36
CA ARG A 885 -11.31 -13.52 8.93
C ARG A 885 -11.44 -12.87 7.57
N GLY A 886 -12.45 -13.22 6.77
CA GLY A 886 -12.71 -12.69 5.44
C GLY A 886 -11.70 -13.10 4.37
N GLN A 887 -11.11 -14.29 4.47
CA GLN A 887 -10.29 -14.83 3.39
C GLN A 887 -11.20 -15.34 2.27
N ILE A 888 -10.85 -15.09 1.01
CA ILE A 888 -11.63 -15.63 -0.11
C ILE A 888 -11.55 -17.17 -0.06
N ASP A 889 -12.69 -17.84 -0.19
CA ASP A 889 -12.70 -19.28 -0.31
C ASP A 889 -12.19 -19.69 -1.70
N ILE A 890 -11.00 -20.31 -1.74
CA ILE A 890 -10.38 -20.80 -2.99
C ILE A 890 -11.27 -21.87 -3.65
N GLY A 891 -12.05 -22.61 -2.85
CA GLY A 891 -13.06 -23.54 -3.36
C GLY A 891 -14.13 -22.80 -4.15
N ALA A 892 -14.91 -21.95 -3.47
CA ALA A 892 -15.98 -21.16 -4.09
C ALA A 892 -15.49 -20.27 -5.25
N LEU A 893 -14.29 -19.70 -5.14
CA LEU A 893 -13.70 -18.87 -6.19
C LEU A 893 -13.36 -19.68 -7.45
N HIS A 894 -12.88 -20.92 -7.31
CA HIS A 894 -12.69 -21.81 -8.45
C HIS A 894 -14.02 -22.05 -9.16
N ASP A 895 -15.04 -22.52 -8.43
CA ASP A 895 -16.30 -22.95 -9.07
C ASP A 895 -17.08 -21.78 -9.64
N LYS A 896 -17.05 -20.60 -9.00
CA LYS A 896 -17.57 -19.37 -9.59
C LYS A 896 -16.84 -18.97 -10.88
N LEU A 897 -15.51 -19.14 -10.95
CA LEU A 897 -14.77 -18.82 -12.18
C LEU A 897 -14.92 -19.88 -13.27
N ILE A 898 -15.22 -21.14 -12.93
CA ILE A 898 -15.64 -22.16 -13.92
C ILE A 898 -17.03 -21.82 -14.46
N LEU A 899 -18.01 -21.58 -13.57
CA LEU A 899 -19.38 -21.29 -13.95
C LEU A 899 -19.48 -20.03 -14.81
N ASN A 900 -18.81 -18.93 -14.41
CA ASN A 900 -18.75 -17.71 -15.20
C ASN A 900 -18.20 -17.95 -16.63
N LEU A 901 -17.24 -18.86 -16.81
CA LEU A 901 -16.70 -19.20 -18.13
C LEU A 901 -17.65 -20.12 -18.91
N ARG A 902 -18.28 -21.10 -18.27
CA ARG A 902 -19.33 -21.93 -18.91
C ARG A 902 -20.48 -21.07 -19.42
N THR A 903 -21.03 -20.18 -18.58
CA THR A 903 -22.10 -19.26 -18.98
C THR A 903 -21.67 -18.34 -20.12
N TYR A 904 -20.40 -17.88 -20.14
CA TYR A 904 -19.88 -17.09 -21.25
C TYR A 904 -19.87 -17.88 -22.57
N PHE A 905 -19.32 -19.10 -22.57
CA PHE A 905 -19.30 -19.96 -23.77
C PHE A 905 -20.70 -20.35 -24.24
N HIS A 906 -21.62 -20.67 -23.32
CA HIS A 906 -23.00 -21.04 -23.61
C HIS A 906 -23.82 -19.88 -24.20
N VAL A 907 -23.62 -18.65 -23.71
CA VAL A 907 -24.23 -17.46 -24.35
C VAL A 907 -23.63 -17.25 -25.75
N LYS A 908 -22.32 -17.45 -25.92
CA LYS A 908 -21.64 -17.25 -27.21
C LYS A 908 -21.89 -18.33 -28.26
N SER A 909 -22.22 -19.57 -27.90
CA SER A 909 -22.50 -20.63 -28.88
C SER A 909 -23.73 -20.34 -29.74
N SER A 910 -24.73 -19.62 -29.21
CA SER A 910 -25.85 -19.08 -29.98
C SER A 910 -25.47 -18.02 -31.04
N GLN A 911 -24.23 -17.53 -31.02
CA GLN A 911 -23.73 -16.43 -31.87
C GLN A 911 -22.49 -16.80 -32.69
N SER A 912 -21.96 -18.02 -32.56
CA SER A 912 -20.64 -18.40 -33.08
C SER A 912 -20.52 -19.90 -33.28
N GLU A 913 -20.22 -20.33 -34.52
CA GLU A 913 -19.87 -21.72 -34.85
C GLU A 913 -18.66 -22.22 -34.05
N ILE A 914 -17.66 -21.36 -33.80
CA ILE A 914 -16.46 -21.72 -33.04
C ILE A 914 -16.87 -22.05 -31.60
N HIS A 915 -17.69 -21.22 -30.96
CA HIS A 915 -18.17 -21.46 -29.60
C HIS A 915 -19.12 -22.66 -29.52
N GLN A 916 -20.03 -22.82 -30.48
CA GLN A 916 -20.94 -23.97 -30.57
C GLN A 916 -20.17 -25.28 -30.73
N ALA A 917 -19.16 -25.32 -31.60
CA ALA A 917 -18.30 -26.47 -31.81
C ALA A 917 -17.46 -26.78 -30.57
N VAL A 918 -16.93 -25.75 -29.88
CA VAL A 918 -16.07 -25.91 -28.70
C VAL A 918 -16.89 -26.32 -27.45
N GLU A 919 -18.10 -25.79 -27.26
CA GLU A 919 -19.03 -26.23 -26.22
C GLU A 919 -19.43 -27.70 -26.44
N SER A 920 -19.87 -28.04 -27.66
CA SER A 920 -20.33 -29.38 -28.03
C SER A 920 -19.20 -30.42 -28.06
N ALA A 921 -17.97 -30.02 -28.35
CA ALA A 921 -16.81 -30.92 -28.43
C ALA A 921 -16.09 -31.14 -27.10
N ASP A 922 -16.27 -30.32 -26.06
CA ASP A 922 -15.49 -30.42 -24.80
C ASP A 922 -15.90 -31.59 -23.89
N ASP A 923 -15.75 -32.82 -24.40
CA ASP A 923 -15.71 -34.05 -23.62
C ASP A 923 -14.46 -34.04 -22.75
N ASN A 924 -14.50 -33.28 -21.65
CA ASN A 924 -13.45 -33.24 -20.64
C ASN A 924 -12.05 -33.07 -21.27
N TYR A 925 -11.92 -32.21 -22.28
CA TYR A 925 -10.62 -31.73 -22.77
C TYR A 925 -10.15 -30.63 -21.82
N THR A 926 -10.97 -29.59 -21.67
CA THR A 926 -10.74 -28.45 -20.79
C THR A 926 -11.21 -28.74 -19.35
N PRO A 927 -10.94 -27.84 -18.38
CA PRO A 927 -11.53 -27.91 -17.04
C PRO A 927 -13.03 -27.58 -16.97
N LEU A 928 -13.62 -27.02 -18.03
CA LEU A 928 -15.01 -26.58 -18.06
C LEU A 928 -15.99 -27.74 -18.31
N ARG A 929 -15.57 -28.77 -19.06
CA ARG A 929 -16.36 -29.96 -19.45
C ARG A 929 -17.70 -29.61 -20.10
N MET A 930 -17.67 -28.73 -21.10
CA MET A 930 -18.86 -27.96 -21.47
C MET A 930 -20.03 -28.82 -21.95
N ASN A 931 -19.78 -29.93 -22.66
CA ASN A 931 -20.81 -30.88 -23.09
C ASN A 931 -21.39 -31.79 -21.99
N GLN A 932 -20.91 -31.68 -20.75
CA GLN A 932 -21.39 -32.42 -19.57
C GLN A 932 -22.06 -31.46 -18.58
N HIS A 933 -22.98 -31.99 -17.76
CA HIS A 933 -23.51 -31.27 -16.61
C HIS A 933 -22.37 -30.91 -15.64
N TYR A 934 -22.25 -29.63 -15.27
CA TYR A 934 -21.26 -29.19 -14.30
C TYR A 934 -21.84 -29.26 -12.89
N GLU A 935 -21.60 -30.39 -12.23
CA GLU A 935 -21.71 -30.48 -10.78
C GLU A 935 -20.66 -29.55 -10.13
N SER A 936 -21.09 -28.33 -9.81
CA SER A 936 -20.38 -27.50 -8.85
C SER A 936 -20.24 -28.26 -7.54
N ARG A 937 -19.06 -28.25 -6.90
CA ARG A 937 -18.92 -28.89 -5.59
C ARG A 937 -19.90 -28.28 -4.61
N ASN A 938 -20.47 -29.11 -3.73
CA ASN A 938 -21.35 -28.67 -2.63
C ASN A 938 -20.63 -27.66 -1.73
N THR A 939 -20.73 -26.39 -2.12
CA THR A 939 -19.95 -25.29 -1.58
C THR A 939 -20.74 -24.71 -0.43
N ILE A 940 -20.55 -25.33 0.75
CA ILE A 940 -21.22 -25.02 2.02
C ILE A 940 -21.52 -23.52 2.12
N SER A 941 -22.81 -23.18 2.23
CA SER A 941 -23.28 -21.79 2.13
C SER A 941 -22.74 -20.92 3.28
N THR A 942 -22.89 -19.60 3.22
CA THR A 942 -22.45 -18.73 4.34
C THR A 942 -23.20 -19.08 5.62
N ASP A 943 -24.50 -19.32 5.50
CA ASP A 943 -25.40 -19.60 6.62
C ASP A 943 -25.22 -21.04 7.13
N GLU A 944 -24.98 -22.00 6.24
CA GLU A 944 -24.60 -23.37 6.61
C GLU A 944 -23.21 -23.42 7.28
N LYS A 945 -22.24 -22.59 6.85
CA LYS A 945 -20.95 -22.40 7.54
C LYS A 945 -21.13 -21.76 8.92
N LEU A 946 -22.14 -20.90 9.11
CA LEU A 946 -22.48 -20.31 10.41
C LEU A 946 -23.20 -21.32 11.31
N GLN A 947 -24.13 -22.12 10.77
CA GLN A 947 -24.82 -23.21 11.48
C GLN A 947 -23.83 -24.28 11.94
N ARG A 948 -23.08 -24.89 11.00
CA ARG A 948 -22.07 -25.91 11.31
C ARG A 948 -21.03 -25.43 12.32
N TRP A 949 -20.65 -24.14 12.29
CA TRP A 949 -19.79 -23.55 13.33
C TRP A 949 -20.49 -23.43 14.69
N SER A 950 -21.76 -23.03 14.71
CA SER A 950 -22.58 -22.91 15.93
C SER A 950 -22.81 -24.25 16.62
N GLU A 951 -22.93 -25.34 15.86
CA GLU A 951 -23.15 -26.70 16.36
C GLU A 951 -21.92 -27.26 17.10
N MET A 952 -20.70 -26.87 16.72
CA MET A 952 -19.45 -27.37 17.33
C MET A 952 -19.39 -27.09 18.84
N ALA A 953 -19.30 -28.15 19.65
CA ALA A 953 -19.35 -28.05 21.12
C ALA A 953 -18.30 -27.09 21.74
N VAL A 954 -17.06 -27.11 21.23
CA VAL A 954 -15.97 -26.24 21.73
C VAL A 954 -15.88 -24.95 20.91
N HIS A 955 -15.62 -25.06 19.61
CA HIS A 955 -15.41 -23.90 18.73
C HIS A 955 -16.65 -23.01 18.55
N GLY A 956 -17.85 -23.58 18.69
CA GLY A 956 -19.14 -22.89 18.52
C GLY A 956 -19.61 -22.18 19.78
N ALA A 957 -19.01 -22.42 20.95
CA ALA A 957 -19.44 -21.83 22.22
C ALA A 957 -19.51 -20.29 22.15
N TYR A 958 -18.47 -19.63 21.61
CA TYR A 958 -18.48 -18.18 21.39
C TYR A 958 -19.58 -17.72 20.41
N ARG A 959 -19.97 -18.54 19.41
CA ARG A 959 -21.07 -18.20 18.49
C ARG A 959 -22.43 -18.36 19.17
N LYS A 960 -22.61 -19.34 20.06
CA LYS A 960 -23.80 -19.47 20.92
C LYS A 960 -23.91 -18.28 21.88
N ASP A 961 -22.81 -17.94 22.58
CA ASP A 961 -22.76 -16.76 23.46
C ASP A 961 -23.10 -15.46 22.70
N LEU A 962 -22.54 -15.29 21.49
CA LEU A 962 -22.79 -14.14 20.61
C LEU A 962 -24.26 -14.02 20.17
N LEU A 963 -25.00 -15.12 20.10
CA LEU A 963 -26.43 -15.13 19.75
C LEU A 963 -27.37 -14.81 20.93
N SER A 964 -26.83 -14.61 22.14
CA SER A 964 -27.63 -14.30 23.33
C SER A 964 -28.38 -12.97 23.17
N PRO A 965 -29.65 -12.84 23.62
CA PRO A 965 -30.47 -11.64 23.39
C PRO A 965 -29.94 -10.37 24.06
N PHE A 966 -29.05 -10.49 25.05
CA PHE A 966 -28.39 -9.38 25.74
C PHE A 966 -27.05 -8.93 25.10
N VAL A 967 -26.68 -9.47 23.92
CA VAL A 967 -25.41 -9.19 23.23
C VAL A 967 -25.65 -8.48 21.89
N ASP A 968 -25.01 -7.34 21.66
CA ASP A 968 -24.98 -6.71 20.34
C ASP A 968 -23.96 -7.43 19.44
N GLN A 969 -24.46 -8.19 18.45
CA GLN A 969 -23.63 -8.96 17.52
C GLN A 969 -22.72 -8.09 16.65
N LYS A 970 -23.19 -6.90 16.25
CA LYS A 970 -22.49 -5.99 15.32
C LYS A 970 -21.34 -5.27 16.04
N LEU A 971 -21.58 -4.78 17.26
CA LEU A 971 -20.55 -4.21 18.12
C LEU A 971 -19.56 -5.27 18.61
N SER A 972 -20.00 -6.50 18.88
CA SER A 972 -19.12 -7.63 19.25
C SER A 972 -18.08 -7.99 18.17
N HIS A 973 -18.28 -7.55 16.92
CA HIS A 973 -17.32 -7.70 15.81
C HIS A 973 -16.62 -6.40 15.37
N LEU A 974 -16.82 -5.28 16.09
CA LEU A 974 -16.22 -3.99 15.74
C LEU A 974 -14.68 -4.04 15.76
N TRP A 975 -14.07 -4.72 16.74
CA TRP A 975 -12.62 -4.92 16.82
C TRP A 975 -12.02 -5.63 15.59
N LEU A 976 -12.81 -6.51 14.97
CA LEU A 976 -12.39 -7.43 13.90
C LEU A 976 -12.49 -6.78 12.51
N THR A 977 -13.38 -5.80 12.36
CA THR A 977 -13.51 -4.96 11.17
C THR A 977 -12.59 -3.73 11.19
N ASN A 978 -12.13 -3.29 12.37
CA ASN A 978 -11.16 -2.19 12.50
C ASN A 978 -9.70 -2.64 12.16
N ARG A 979 -8.73 -1.72 12.20
CA ARG A 979 -7.33 -1.91 11.75
C ARG A 979 -6.29 -1.98 12.89
N ALA A 980 -6.65 -1.77 14.16
CA ALA A 980 -5.63 -1.62 15.22
C ALA A 980 -5.04 -2.93 15.78
N ILE A 981 -5.59 -4.11 15.46
CA ILE A 981 -5.13 -5.39 16.01
C ILE A 981 -4.16 -6.10 15.04
N PHE A 982 -2.95 -6.36 15.53
CA PHE A 982 -1.92 -7.07 14.78
C PHE A 982 -2.22 -8.56 14.63
N ALA A 983 -1.77 -9.14 13.52
CA ALA A 983 -2.15 -10.49 13.12
C ALA A 983 -1.87 -11.56 14.19
N GLU A 984 -0.77 -11.46 14.93
CA GLU A 984 -0.41 -12.41 16.00
C GLU A 984 -1.35 -12.33 17.22
N THR A 985 -1.94 -11.15 17.45
CA THR A 985 -2.97 -10.95 18.47
C THR A 985 -4.35 -11.35 17.96
N GLU A 986 -4.69 -11.10 16.69
CA GLU A 986 -5.88 -11.71 16.07
C GLU A 986 -5.81 -13.25 16.15
N GLY A 987 -4.64 -13.86 15.91
CA GLY A 987 -4.35 -15.27 16.17
C GLY A 987 -4.67 -15.72 17.60
N THR A 988 -4.31 -14.91 18.60
CA THR A 988 -4.56 -15.21 20.02
C THR A 988 -6.04 -15.06 20.40
N ILE A 989 -6.72 -14.02 19.90
CA ILE A 989 -8.14 -13.78 20.18
C ILE A 989 -9.02 -14.88 19.58
N PHE A 990 -8.73 -15.33 18.35
CA PHE A 990 -9.46 -16.46 17.76
C PHE A 990 -9.23 -17.75 18.56
N ALA A 991 -7.99 -18.06 18.99
CA ALA A 991 -7.73 -19.25 19.81
C ALA A 991 -8.48 -19.22 21.16
N MET A 992 -8.62 -18.04 21.75
CA MET A 992 -9.39 -17.80 22.98
C MET A 992 -10.90 -17.99 22.73
N GLN A 993 -11.47 -17.33 21.73
CA GLN A 993 -12.90 -17.44 21.39
C GLN A 993 -13.29 -18.85 20.91
N ASP A 994 -12.39 -19.55 20.22
CA ASP A 994 -12.59 -20.94 19.77
C ASP A 994 -12.39 -21.97 20.91
N GLY A 995 -12.03 -21.54 22.13
CA GLY A 995 -11.84 -22.43 23.29
C GLY A 995 -10.57 -23.30 23.26
N VAL A 996 -9.67 -23.11 22.29
CA VAL A 996 -8.52 -24.02 22.02
C VAL A 996 -7.19 -23.55 22.61
N VAL A 997 -7.24 -22.82 23.73
CA VAL A 997 -6.06 -22.41 24.50
C VAL A 997 -5.52 -23.61 25.29
N PRO A 998 -4.20 -23.91 25.30
CA PRO A 998 -3.63 -25.08 25.97
C PRO A 998 -3.55 -24.91 27.50
N THR A 999 -4.71 -24.88 28.16
CA THR A 999 -4.83 -25.03 29.61
C THR A 999 -4.82 -26.51 30.00
N ARG A 1000 -4.50 -26.84 31.26
CA ARG A 1000 -4.43 -28.23 31.73
C ARG A 1000 -5.76 -28.97 31.55
N ASN A 1001 -6.89 -28.30 31.78
CA ASN A 1001 -8.22 -28.87 31.54
C ASN A 1001 -8.42 -29.21 30.04
N TYR A 1002 -8.08 -28.29 29.12
CA TYR A 1002 -8.16 -28.53 27.68
C TYR A 1002 -7.24 -29.69 27.23
N VAL A 1003 -6.01 -29.76 27.75
CA VAL A 1003 -5.06 -30.84 27.45
C VAL A 1003 -5.58 -32.19 27.96
N LYS A 1004 -6.02 -32.27 29.22
CA LYS A 1004 -6.48 -33.52 29.84
C LYS A 1004 -7.79 -34.05 29.25
N TYR A 1005 -8.81 -33.20 29.04
CA TYR A 1005 -10.15 -33.67 28.67
C TYR A 1005 -10.51 -33.49 27.17
N VAL A 1006 -9.93 -32.49 26.48
CA VAL A 1006 -10.26 -32.17 25.08
C VAL A 1006 -9.18 -32.68 24.10
N ILE A 1007 -7.90 -32.65 24.48
CA ILE A 1007 -6.84 -33.35 23.72
C ILE A 1007 -6.78 -34.83 24.11
N ARG A 1008 -7.14 -35.18 25.36
CA ARG A 1008 -7.00 -36.53 25.93
C ARG A 1008 -5.54 -37.02 25.91
N ASP A 1009 -4.61 -36.12 26.23
CA ASP A 1009 -3.20 -36.47 26.41
C ASP A 1009 -3.05 -37.31 27.69
N ILE A 1010 -2.58 -38.55 27.53
CA ILE A 1010 -2.40 -39.53 28.62
C ILE A 1010 -1.36 -39.02 29.64
N ASN A 1011 -0.40 -38.22 29.21
CA ASN A 1011 0.65 -37.64 30.06
C ASN A 1011 0.26 -36.27 30.65
N ALA A 1012 -1.01 -35.87 30.54
CA ALA A 1012 -1.48 -34.59 31.05
C ALA A 1012 -1.37 -34.51 32.58
N PRO A 1013 -0.76 -33.45 33.15
CA PRO A 1013 -0.78 -33.23 34.59
C PRO A 1013 -2.21 -32.98 35.07
N ALA A 1014 -2.46 -33.25 36.36
CA ALA A 1014 -3.73 -32.97 37.01
C ALA A 1014 -4.23 -31.55 36.71
N ASP A 1015 -5.52 -31.41 36.42
CA ASP A 1015 -6.08 -30.21 35.81
C ASP A 1015 -6.23 -29.01 36.76
N LYS A 1016 -5.71 -29.09 38.00
CA LYS A 1016 -5.61 -27.97 38.93
C LYS A 1016 -4.81 -26.80 38.33
N CYS A 1017 -5.31 -25.58 38.52
CA CYS A 1017 -4.74 -24.34 38.00
C CYS A 1017 -3.29 -24.11 38.47
N ARG A 1018 -2.36 -23.94 37.53
CA ARG A 1018 -0.92 -23.75 37.79
C ARG A 1018 -0.54 -22.46 38.54
N ARG A 1019 -1.49 -21.61 38.91
CA ARG A 1019 -1.26 -20.33 39.64
C ARG A 1019 -1.94 -20.26 41.02
N CYS A 1020 -3.10 -20.87 41.20
CA CYS A 1020 -3.81 -20.87 42.50
C CYS A 1020 -4.05 -22.26 43.10
N ASN A 1021 -3.78 -23.34 42.35
CA ASN A 1021 -3.91 -24.75 42.72
C ASN A 1021 -5.30 -25.23 43.22
N SER A 1022 -6.32 -24.36 43.28
CA SER A 1022 -7.58 -24.62 43.97
C SER A 1022 -8.75 -25.05 43.08
N ARG A 1023 -8.78 -24.64 41.80
CA ARG A 1023 -9.83 -24.98 40.84
C ARG A 1023 -9.26 -25.56 39.55
N SER A 1024 -10.11 -26.23 38.76
CA SER A 1024 -9.73 -26.73 37.43
C SER A 1024 -9.35 -25.59 36.50
N GLU A 1025 -8.30 -25.80 35.71
CA GLU A 1025 -7.69 -24.81 34.82
C GLU A 1025 -8.48 -24.66 33.51
N THR A 1026 -9.73 -24.26 33.59
CA THR A 1026 -10.54 -23.90 32.41
C THR A 1026 -10.12 -22.54 31.86
N LEU A 1027 -10.42 -22.25 30.58
CA LEU A 1027 -10.17 -20.93 30.01
C LEU A 1027 -10.92 -19.83 30.75
N ASP A 1028 -12.18 -20.09 31.14
CA ASP A 1028 -12.99 -19.23 32.02
C ASP A 1028 -12.28 -18.92 33.35
N HIS A 1029 -11.72 -19.94 34.01
CA HIS A 1029 -10.99 -19.76 35.25
C HIS A 1029 -9.76 -18.88 35.05
N VAL A 1030 -8.99 -19.07 33.98
CA VAL A 1030 -7.84 -18.22 33.63
C VAL A 1030 -8.27 -16.78 33.33
N LEU A 1031 -9.39 -16.58 32.62
CA LEU A 1031 -9.83 -15.26 32.16
C LEU A 1031 -10.52 -14.40 33.20
N ALA A 1032 -11.21 -14.98 34.20
CA ALA A 1032 -11.92 -14.22 35.23
C ALA A 1032 -12.07 -14.92 36.61
N GLY A 1033 -11.68 -16.19 36.75
CA GLY A 1033 -11.97 -16.99 37.95
C GLY A 1033 -10.78 -17.30 38.86
N CYS A 1034 -9.57 -16.84 38.55
CA CYS A 1034 -8.35 -17.14 39.29
C CYS A 1034 -8.03 -16.06 40.32
N THR A 1035 -8.15 -16.38 41.61
CA THR A 1035 -7.85 -15.48 42.74
C THR A 1035 -6.46 -14.86 42.65
N ALA A 1036 -5.44 -15.64 42.30
CA ALA A 1036 -4.06 -15.19 42.10
C ALA A 1036 -3.86 -14.15 40.95
N LEU A 1037 -4.87 -13.93 40.11
CA LEU A 1037 -4.85 -12.94 39.02
C LEU A 1037 -5.78 -11.73 39.27
N ALA A 1038 -6.63 -11.77 40.30
CA ALA A 1038 -7.65 -10.77 40.56
C ALA A 1038 -7.04 -9.39 40.85
N ASN A 1039 -6.24 -9.30 41.91
CA ASN A 1039 -5.64 -8.05 42.40
C ASN A 1039 -4.49 -7.53 41.52
N SER A 1040 -4.24 -8.14 40.35
CA SER A 1040 -3.17 -7.77 39.44
C SER A 1040 -3.67 -7.59 38.00
N MET A 1041 -3.92 -8.68 37.27
CA MET A 1041 -4.21 -8.62 35.84
C MET A 1041 -5.69 -8.33 35.55
N TYR A 1042 -6.62 -8.79 36.39
CA TYR A 1042 -8.04 -8.46 36.22
C TYR A 1042 -8.31 -7.00 36.57
N LEU A 1043 -7.79 -6.53 37.72
CA LEU A 1043 -7.81 -5.11 38.11
C LEU A 1043 -7.19 -4.20 37.04
N LYS A 1044 -6.06 -4.59 36.43
CA LYS A 1044 -5.49 -3.84 35.30
C LYS A 1044 -6.42 -3.79 34.09
N ARG A 1045 -7.02 -4.92 33.69
CA ARG A 1045 -7.96 -4.98 32.55
C ARG A 1045 -9.17 -4.08 32.76
N HIS A 1046 -9.67 -4.02 33.99
CA HIS A 1046 -10.73 -3.13 34.43
C HIS A 1046 -10.29 -1.65 34.34
N ASN A 1047 -9.17 -1.30 34.98
CA ASN A 1047 -8.71 0.08 35.08
C ASN A 1047 -8.29 0.68 33.72
N ASP A 1048 -7.79 -0.14 32.78
CA ASP A 1048 -7.52 0.31 31.40
C ASP A 1048 -8.82 0.71 30.65
N ILE A 1049 -9.99 0.16 31.02
CA ILE A 1049 -11.31 0.57 30.49
C ILE A 1049 -11.85 1.78 31.24
N ALA A 1050 -11.79 1.80 32.57
CA ALA A 1050 -12.23 2.94 33.37
C ALA A 1050 -11.50 4.24 32.95
N LYS A 1051 -10.20 4.14 32.67
CA LYS A 1051 -9.39 5.23 32.07
C LYS A 1051 -9.92 5.74 30.73
N ILE A 1052 -10.44 4.88 29.87
CA ILE A 1052 -10.99 5.29 28.57
C ILE A 1052 -12.25 6.14 28.79
N ILE A 1053 -13.15 5.71 29.68
CA ILE A 1053 -14.36 6.47 30.01
C ILE A 1053 -14.00 7.81 30.68
N HIS A 1054 -13.17 7.78 31.73
CA HIS A 1054 -12.78 8.98 32.48
C HIS A 1054 -12.10 10.03 31.59
N MET A 1055 -11.16 9.61 30.75
CA MET A 1055 -10.46 10.49 29.80
C MET A 1055 -11.41 11.15 28.80
N GLN A 1056 -12.46 10.45 28.35
CA GLN A 1056 -13.47 11.01 27.43
C GLN A 1056 -14.40 11.99 28.15
N LEU A 1057 -14.76 11.75 29.41
CA LEU A 1057 -15.52 12.70 30.24
C LEU A 1057 -14.68 13.96 30.55
N ALA A 1058 -13.42 13.81 30.96
CA ALA A 1058 -12.50 14.93 31.20
C ALA A 1058 -12.20 15.76 29.93
N GLN A 1059 -12.26 15.15 28.74
CA GLN A 1059 -12.19 15.87 27.46
C GLN A 1059 -13.50 16.57 27.11
N LYS A 1060 -14.66 15.91 27.28
CA LYS A 1060 -16.00 16.48 27.08
C LYS A 1060 -16.20 17.75 27.91
N TYR A 1061 -15.85 17.68 29.19
CA TYR A 1061 -15.98 18.77 30.16
C TYR A 1061 -14.73 19.66 30.26
N LYS A 1062 -13.89 19.68 29.21
CA LYS A 1062 -12.75 20.60 29.02
C LYS A 1062 -11.61 20.58 30.07
N PHE A 1063 -11.73 19.83 31.18
CA PHE A 1063 -10.65 19.59 32.16
C PHE A 1063 -9.33 19.10 31.51
N HIS A 1064 -9.38 18.46 30.35
CA HIS A 1064 -8.20 18.02 29.60
C HIS A 1064 -8.24 18.44 28.12
N GLN A 1065 -7.49 19.48 27.76
CA GLN A 1065 -7.38 19.99 26.38
C GLN A 1065 -6.58 19.08 25.42
N ASN A 1066 -5.75 18.16 25.94
CA ASN A 1066 -4.83 17.34 25.14
C ASN A 1066 -5.29 15.89 24.99
N LYS A 1067 -5.26 15.36 23.75
CA LYS A 1067 -5.65 13.97 23.44
C LYS A 1067 -4.53 12.97 23.76
N ILE A 1068 -4.36 12.69 25.06
CA ILE A 1068 -3.44 11.66 25.59
C ILE A 1068 -3.97 10.25 25.24
N PRO A 1069 -3.12 9.24 24.96
CA PRO A 1069 -3.57 7.85 24.82
C PRO A 1069 -3.85 7.20 26.19
N TYR A 1070 -4.96 6.47 26.35
CA TYR A 1070 -5.40 5.91 27.64
C TYR A 1070 -4.32 5.11 28.41
N TYR A 1071 -3.47 4.36 27.70
CA TYR A 1071 -2.37 3.56 28.29
C TYR A 1071 -1.19 4.41 28.81
N ARG A 1072 -1.26 5.74 28.67
CA ARG A 1072 -0.39 6.74 29.33
C ARG A 1072 -1.18 7.69 30.23
N TYR A 1073 -2.51 7.62 30.21
CA TYR A 1073 -3.37 8.45 31.02
C TYR A 1073 -3.37 7.94 32.47
N ILE A 1074 -3.35 8.89 33.39
CA ILE A 1074 -3.52 8.70 34.83
C ILE A 1074 -4.74 9.56 35.17
N PRO A 1075 -5.85 8.97 35.62
CA PRO A 1075 -7.01 9.75 36.03
C PRO A 1075 -6.71 10.40 37.38
N GLU A 1076 -7.11 11.66 37.53
CA GLU A 1076 -7.20 12.32 38.83
C GLU A 1076 -8.43 11.80 39.58
N SER A 1077 -8.38 11.73 40.90
CA SER A 1077 -9.49 11.19 41.72
C SER A 1077 -10.69 12.14 41.81
N VAL A 1078 -10.48 13.41 41.51
CA VAL A 1078 -11.51 14.46 41.40
C VAL A 1078 -11.16 15.40 40.26
N HIS A 1079 -12.15 15.76 39.44
CA HIS A 1079 -12.17 17.00 38.68
C HIS A 1079 -13.44 17.78 39.07
N GLU A 1080 -13.32 19.06 39.41
CA GLU A 1080 -14.47 19.89 39.82
C GLU A 1080 -14.36 21.30 39.28
N ASP A 1081 -15.48 21.84 38.80
CA ASP A 1081 -15.70 23.26 38.50
C ASP A 1081 -17.08 23.72 39.00
N THR A 1082 -17.50 24.93 38.65
CA THR A 1082 -18.80 25.51 39.06
C THR A 1082 -20.01 24.76 38.49
N SER A 1083 -19.84 24.03 37.40
CA SER A 1083 -20.88 23.35 36.63
C SER A 1083 -20.81 21.81 36.70
N ILE A 1084 -19.62 21.23 36.82
CA ILE A 1084 -19.38 19.79 36.75
C ILE A 1084 -18.56 19.30 37.94
N LEU A 1085 -18.88 18.08 38.39
CA LEU A 1085 -18.05 17.26 39.27
C LEU A 1085 -17.83 15.88 38.62
N ILE A 1086 -16.60 15.37 38.70
CA ILE A 1086 -16.23 14.00 38.36
C ILE A 1086 -15.40 13.43 39.52
N TYR A 1087 -15.81 12.29 40.06
CA TYR A 1087 -15.01 11.45 40.95
C TYR A 1087 -14.57 10.19 40.21
N TYR A 1088 -13.34 9.76 40.43
CA TYR A 1088 -12.78 8.50 39.95
C TYR A 1088 -12.28 7.68 41.14
N ASP A 1089 -12.74 6.43 41.26
CA ASP A 1089 -12.38 5.49 42.34
C ASP A 1089 -12.39 6.15 43.74
N ARG A 1090 -13.44 6.92 44.03
CA ARG A 1090 -13.60 7.70 45.26
C ARG A 1090 -14.98 7.46 45.87
N THR A 1091 -15.01 7.37 47.20
CA THR A 1091 -16.24 7.20 47.98
C THR A 1091 -17.15 8.42 47.87
N VAL A 1092 -18.43 8.20 47.57
CA VAL A 1092 -19.50 9.19 47.63
C VAL A 1092 -20.11 9.12 49.04
N LEU A 1093 -19.91 10.16 49.85
CA LEU A 1093 -20.43 10.22 51.21
C LEU A 1093 -21.91 10.64 51.21
N THR A 1094 -22.75 9.88 51.90
CA THR A 1094 -24.21 10.02 51.99
C THR A 1094 -24.65 10.00 53.45
N ASN A 1095 -25.82 10.58 53.77
CA ASN A 1095 -26.31 10.67 55.15
C ASN A 1095 -26.67 9.30 55.77
N ALA A 1096 -26.93 8.29 54.94
CA ALA A 1096 -27.07 6.90 55.37
C ALA A 1096 -25.76 6.14 55.10
N THR A 1097 -25.36 5.28 56.04
CA THR A 1097 -24.25 4.34 55.81
C THR A 1097 -24.66 3.32 54.76
N ARG A 1098 -23.85 3.14 53.72
CA ARG A 1098 -24.08 2.20 52.62
C ARG A 1098 -22.85 1.35 52.35
N ASP A 1099 -23.03 0.03 52.27
CA ASP A 1099 -21.95 -0.94 51.97
C ASP A 1099 -21.29 -0.70 50.60
N HIS A 1100 -22.00 0.00 49.71
CA HIS A 1100 -21.66 0.15 48.29
C HIS A 1100 -21.67 1.63 47.85
N ASN A 1101 -20.87 2.44 48.54
CA ASN A 1101 -20.75 3.90 48.34
C ASN A 1101 -19.57 4.35 47.43
N ARG A 1102 -18.79 3.42 46.88
CA ARG A 1102 -17.63 3.70 45.99
C ARG A 1102 -17.87 3.09 44.59
N PRO A 1103 -18.41 3.86 43.63
CA PRO A 1103 -18.45 3.50 42.21
C PRO A 1103 -17.12 3.81 41.51
N ASP A 1104 -16.92 3.26 40.31
CA ASP A 1104 -15.68 3.49 39.55
C ASP A 1104 -15.56 4.93 39.04
N ILE A 1105 -16.68 5.50 38.54
CA ILE A 1105 -16.78 6.91 38.18
C ILE A 1105 -18.15 7.44 38.61
N PHE A 1106 -18.18 8.59 39.28
CA PHE A 1106 -19.40 9.33 39.58
C PHE A 1106 -19.30 10.73 38.98
N VAL A 1107 -20.31 11.13 38.20
CA VAL A 1107 -20.37 12.46 37.55
C VAL A 1107 -21.61 13.19 38.06
N VAL A 1108 -21.48 14.46 38.44
CA VAL A 1108 -22.62 15.35 38.71
C VAL A 1108 -22.54 16.56 37.79
N ASP A 1109 -23.58 16.76 37.01
CA ASP A 1109 -23.86 18.01 36.30
C ASP A 1109 -24.75 18.88 37.20
N LYS A 1110 -24.13 19.90 37.79
CA LYS A 1110 -24.74 20.84 38.74
C LYS A 1110 -25.75 21.75 38.03
N ALA A 1111 -25.53 22.06 36.75
CA ALA A 1111 -26.37 22.95 35.95
C ALA A 1111 -27.67 22.24 35.50
N SER A 1112 -27.57 21.04 34.93
CA SER A 1112 -28.77 20.27 34.53
C SER A 1112 -29.43 19.47 35.66
N LYS A 1113 -28.78 19.45 36.84
CA LYS A 1113 -29.15 18.69 38.05
C LYS A 1113 -29.30 17.20 37.76
N VAL A 1114 -28.32 16.62 37.07
CA VAL A 1114 -28.26 15.21 36.70
C VAL A 1114 -26.97 14.59 37.21
N ALA A 1115 -27.03 13.38 37.77
CA ALA A 1115 -25.82 12.59 38.04
C ALA A 1115 -25.80 11.25 37.30
N PHE A 1116 -24.59 10.72 37.15
CA PHE A 1116 -24.31 9.45 36.50
C PHE A 1116 -23.40 8.62 37.42
N ILE A 1117 -23.91 7.48 37.89
CA ILE A 1117 -23.11 6.45 38.55
C ILE A 1117 -22.70 5.46 37.47
N ILE A 1118 -21.40 5.41 37.18
CA ILE A 1118 -20.82 4.57 36.12
C ILE A 1118 -19.95 3.52 36.79
N ASP A 1119 -20.16 2.27 36.42
CA ASP A 1119 -19.44 1.13 36.96
C ASP A 1119 -19.05 0.19 35.80
N ILE A 1120 -17.82 -0.32 35.82
CA ILE A 1120 -17.21 -1.08 34.73
C ILE A 1120 -17.17 -2.57 35.12
N ALA A 1121 -17.47 -3.46 34.17
CA ALA A 1121 -17.28 -4.90 34.37
C ALA A 1121 -16.73 -5.61 33.14
N VAL A 1122 -15.84 -6.58 33.38
CA VAL A 1122 -15.29 -7.48 32.35
C VAL A 1122 -15.55 -8.95 32.73
N PRO A 1123 -16.81 -9.41 32.70
CA PRO A 1123 -17.21 -10.75 33.12
C PRO A 1123 -16.93 -11.81 32.04
N LEU A 1124 -17.23 -13.06 32.38
CA LEU A 1124 -17.39 -14.14 31.40
C LEU A 1124 -18.71 -13.95 30.61
N ASN A 1125 -18.80 -14.53 29.41
CA ASN A 1125 -19.91 -14.31 28.47
C ASN A 1125 -21.28 -14.62 29.12
N LYS A 1126 -21.45 -15.84 29.62
CA LYS A 1126 -22.63 -16.32 30.36
C LYS A 1126 -22.98 -15.52 31.63
N ASN A 1127 -22.05 -14.73 32.18
CA ASN A 1127 -22.30 -13.89 33.36
C ASN A 1127 -22.73 -12.45 32.99
N MET A 1128 -22.67 -12.03 31.72
CA MET A 1128 -22.89 -10.62 31.34
C MET A 1128 -24.22 -10.05 31.82
N GLN A 1129 -25.33 -10.76 31.61
CA GLN A 1129 -26.65 -10.28 32.03
C GLN A 1129 -26.80 -10.27 33.55
N LYS A 1130 -26.29 -11.30 34.25
CA LYS A 1130 -26.29 -11.34 35.72
C LYS A 1130 -25.53 -10.16 36.30
N THR A 1131 -24.31 -9.90 35.81
CA THR A 1131 -23.51 -8.75 36.24
C THR A 1131 -24.13 -7.39 35.87
N TYR A 1132 -24.90 -7.29 34.78
CA TYR A 1132 -25.66 -6.08 34.46
C TYR A 1132 -26.72 -5.78 35.52
N THR A 1133 -27.54 -6.77 35.89
CA THR A 1133 -28.56 -6.64 36.94
C THR A 1133 -27.92 -6.40 38.31
N GLU A 1134 -26.88 -7.16 38.67
CA GLU A 1134 -26.15 -7.02 39.93
C GLU A 1134 -25.60 -5.59 40.12
N LYS A 1135 -24.94 -5.02 39.10
CA LYS A 1135 -24.38 -3.65 39.20
C LYS A 1135 -25.44 -2.56 39.23
N ILE A 1136 -26.64 -2.78 38.69
CA ILE A 1136 -27.78 -1.85 38.86
C ILE A 1136 -28.30 -1.91 40.30
N ALA A 1137 -28.58 -3.11 40.83
CA ALA A 1137 -29.03 -3.28 42.20
C ALA A 1137 -28.02 -2.69 43.21
N LYS A 1138 -26.72 -2.98 43.01
CA LYS A 1138 -25.61 -2.56 43.88
C LYS A 1138 -25.59 -1.07 44.21
N TYR A 1139 -26.01 -0.19 43.29
CA TYR A 1139 -25.98 1.26 43.48
C TYR A 1139 -27.37 1.93 43.38
N SER A 1140 -28.47 1.16 43.45
CA SER A 1140 -29.83 1.72 43.49
C SER A 1140 -29.98 2.73 44.62
N ASP A 1141 -29.66 2.28 45.84
CA ASP A 1141 -29.73 3.06 47.07
C ASP A 1141 -28.79 4.26 47.08
N LEU A 1142 -27.55 4.09 46.60
CA LEU A 1142 -26.60 5.20 46.43
C LEU A 1142 -27.16 6.26 45.45
N GLY A 1143 -27.85 5.83 44.39
CA GLY A 1143 -28.52 6.72 43.45
C GLY A 1143 -29.69 7.49 44.07
N ILE A 1144 -30.45 6.87 44.97
CA ILE A 1144 -31.56 7.51 45.71
C ILE A 1144 -31.01 8.55 46.69
N ASP A 1145 -29.99 8.19 47.47
CA ASP A 1145 -29.41 9.09 48.48
C ASP A 1145 -28.67 10.26 47.83
N ALA A 1146 -27.85 10.00 46.80
CA ALA A 1146 -27.20 11.06 46.03
C ALA A 1146 -28.23 12.00 45.38
N LYS A 1147 -29.36 11.47 44.88
CA LYS A 1147 -30.46 12.31 44.35
C LYS A 1147 -31.00 13.28 45.40
N ARG A 1148 -31.26 12.79 46.62
CA ARG A 1148 -31.78 13.58 47.74
C ARG A 1148 -30.78 14.64 48.20
N GLN A 1149 -29.56 14.21 48.55
CA GLN A 1149 -28.49 15.03 49.10
C GLN A 1149 -28.05 16.15 48.16
N TRP A 1150 -27.89 15.85 46.86
CA TRP A 1150 -27.45 16.82 45.84
C TRP A 1150 -28.62 17.53 45.14
N LYS A 1151 -29.87 17.36 45.65
CA LYS A 1151 -31.11 17.95 45.12
C LYS A 1151 -31.28 17.77 43.59
N LEU A 1152 -30.96 16.57 43.10
CA LEU A 1152 -30.89 16.26 41.67
C LEU A 1152 -32.26 15.91 41.09
N ARG A 1153 -32.49 16.34 39.84
CA ARG A 1153 -33.68 15.96 39.06
C ARG A 1153 -33.67 14.48 38.73
N LYS A 1154 -32.52 13.93 38.35
CA LYS A 1154 -32.37 12.52 37.94
C LYS A 1154 -30.96 11.98 38.21
N VAL A 1155 -30.88 10.68 38.52
CA VAL A 1155 -29.62 9.93 38.58
C VAL A 1155 -29.73 8.76 37.60
N TYR A 1156 -28.64 8.48 36.87
CA TYR A 1156 -28.54 7.35 35.95
C TYR A 1156 -27.53 6.33 36.46
N LEU A 1157 -27.94 5.06 36.57
CA LEU A 1157 -27.05 3.93 36.83
C LEU A 1157 -26.63 3.33 35.48
N LEU A 1158 -25.34 3.36 35.16
CA LEU A 1158 -24.81 3.03 33.84
C LEU A 1158 -23.70 1.97 33.90
N PRO A 1159 -24.04 0.67 33.96
CA PRO A 1159 -23.06 -0.39 33.80
C PRO A 1159 -22.42 -0.36 32.41
N ILE A 1160 -21.09 -0.42 32.36
CA ILE A 1160 -20.25 -0.45 31.16
C ILE A 1160 -19.66 -1.86 31.06
N ILE A 1161 -20.34 -2.74 30.32
CA ILE A 1161 -20.05 -4.19 30.29
C ILE A 1161 -19.59 -4.66 28.91
N VAL A 1162 -18.38 -5.24 28.87
CA VAL A 1162 -17.82 -5.98 27.73
C VAL A 1162 -17.15 -7.24 28.27
N SER A 1163 -17.40 -8.41 27.68
CA SER A 1163 -16.87 -9.67 28.20
C SER A 1163 -15.36 -9.81 28.03
N ALA A 1164 -14.75 -10.73 28.78
CA ALA A 1164 -13.34 -11.12 28.60
C ALA A 1164 -13.03 -11.63 27.17
N HIS A 1165 -14.03 -12.09 26.42
CA HIS A 1165 -13.95 -12.53 25.01
C HIS A 1165 -14.29 -11.43 23.99
N GLY A 1166 -14.62 -10.22 24.44
CA GLY A 1166 -14.93 -9.06 23.61
C GLY A 1166 -16.39 -8.91 23.21
N LEU A 1167 -17.32 -9.68 23.77
CA LEU A 1167 -18.76 -9.51 23.52
C LEU A 1167 -19.27 -8.22 24.18
N VAL A 1168 -20.09 -7.46 23.46
CA VAL A 1168 -20.64 -6.18 23.90
C VAL A 1168 -22.07 -6.36 24.41
N HIS A 1169 -22.35 -5.91 25.63
CA HIS A 1169 -23.72 -5.91 26.16
C HIS A 1169 -24.58 -4.91 25.40
N ILE A 1170 -25.81 -5.28 25.05
CA ILE A 1170 -26.69 -4.49 24.17
C ILE A 1170 -26.92 -3.06 24.69
N ASN A 1171 -27.00 -2.86 26.01
CA ASN A 1171 -27.22 -1.56 26.62
C ASN A 1171 -25.95 -0.67 26.68
N LEU A 1172 -24.75 -1.19 26.35
CA LEU A 1172 -23.50 -0.40 26.41
C LEU A 1172 -23.59 0.85 25.54
N LYS A 1173 -24.11 0.70 24.32
CA LYS A 1173 -24.23 1.80 23.36
C LYS A 1173 -25.12 2.92 23.91
N GLU A 1174 -26.26 2.53 24.46
CA GLU A 1174 -27.24 3.46 25.01
C GLU A 1174 -26.77 4.10 26.32
N ASN A 1175 -25.98 3.38 27.12
CA ASN A 1175 -25.36 3.95 28.31
C ASN A 1175 -24.27 5.00 27.96
N LEU A 1176 -23.51 4.81 26.88
CA LEU A 1176 -22.59 5.84 26.37
C LEU A 1176 -23.32 7.06 25.79
N ARG A 1177 -24.47 6.86 25.12
CA ARG A 1177 -25.33 7.95 24.62
C ARG A 1177 -25.93 8.81 25.72
N LYS A 1178 -26.34 8.21 26.84
CA LYS A 1178 -26.78 8.95 28.05
C LYS A 1178 -25.68 9.82 28.63
N LEU A 1179 -24.41 9.43 28.50
CA LEU A 1179 -23.24 10.25 28.84
C LEU A 1179 -22.88 11.28 27.75
N GLN A 1180 -23.57 11.28 26.61
CA GLN A 1180 -23.26 12.05 25.40
C GLN A 1180 -21.83 11.78 24.88
N LEU A 1181 -21.40 10.52 24.96
CA LEU A 1181 -20.10 10.04 24.48
C LEU A 1181 -20.23 9.37 23.10
N SER A 1182 -19.17 9.45 22.28
CA SER A 1182 -19.17 8.93 20.92
C SER A 1182 -19.21 7.39 20.86
N ASP A 1183 -20.09 6.83 20.02
CA ASP A 1183 -20.16 5.40 19.68
C ASP A 1183 -18.76 4.79 19.34
N ASN A 1184 -17.83 5.59 18.80
CA ASN A 1184 -16.46 5.18 18.48
C ASN A 1184 -15.67 4.64 19.67
N ILE A 1185 -15.99 5.05 20.90
CA ILE A 1185 -15.27 4.65 22.12
C ILE A 1185 -15.43 3.15 22.42
N ILE A 1186 -16.54 2.54 21.97
CA ILE A 1186 -16.83 1.10 22.11
C ILE A 1186 -15.69 0.25 21.56
N PHE A 1187 -15.07 0.67 20.45
CA PHE A 1187 -13.92 -0.02 19.87
C PHE A 1187 -12.71 -0.02 20.80
N ASP A 1188 -12.37 1.11 21.44
CA ASP A 1188 -11.21 1.18 22.33
C ASP A 1188 -11.46 0.43 23.65
N ILE A 1189 -12.69 0.42 24.18
CA ILE A 1189 -13.10 -0.42 25.32
C ILE A 1189 -12.89 -1.91 24.98
N GLN A 1190 -13.47 -2.37 23.88
CA GLN A 1190 -13.41 -3.77 23.44
C GLN A 1190 -11.96 -4.21 23.15
N LYS A 1191 -11.17 -3.34 22.54
CA LYS A 1191 -9.73 -3.51 22.30
C LYS A 1191 -8.93 -3.57 23.60
N ALA A 1192 -9.22 -2.74 24.60
CA ALA A 1192 -8.56 -2.79 25.90
C ALA A 1192 -8.88 -4.10 26.66
N ALA A 1193 -10.13 -4.56 26.62
CA ALA A 1193 -10.55 -5.85 27.17
C ALA A 1193 -9.78 -7.01 26.49
N LEU A 1194 -9.84 -7.10 25.15
CA LEU A 1194 -9.22 -8.17 24.36
C LEU A 1194 -7.70 -8.19 24.45
N LEU A 1195 -7.03 -7.03 24.45
CA LEU A 1195 -5.57 -6.94 24.59
C LEU A 1195 -5.11 -7.43 25.96
N ASN A 1196 -5.81 -7.07 27.03
CA ASN A 1196 -5.48 -7.53 28.38
C ASN A 1196 -5.85 -9.01 28.60
N SER A 1197 -6.97 -9.52 28.06
CA SER A 1197 -7.26 -10.97 28.05
C SER A 1197 -6.17 -11.77 27.31
N CYS A 1198 -5.67 -11.27 26.17
CA CYS A 1198 -4.53 -11.87 25.50
C CYS A 1198 -3.23 -11.78 26.31
N HIS A 1199 -3.04 -10.72 27.09
CA HIS A 1199 -1.88 -10.57 27.99
C HIS A 1199 -1.95 -11.57 29.15
N ILE A 1200 -3.12 -11.73 29.78
CA ILE A 1200 -3.40 -12.75 30.80
C ILE A 1200 -3.03 -14.14 30.28
N ILE A 1201 -3.59 -14.57 29.14
CA ILE A 1201 -3.30 -15.88 28.55
C ILE A 1201 -1.80 -16.07 28.28
N ARG A 1202 -1.14 -15.07 27.69
CA ARG A 1202 0.29 -15.15 27.35
C ARG A 1202 1.19 -15.19 28.58
N ASN A 1203 0.85 -14.46 29.65
CA ASN A 1203 1.58 -14.49 30.92
C ASN A 1203 1.30 -15.75 31.75
N PHE A 1204 0.12 -16.37 31.56
CA PHE A 1204 -0.30 -17.56 32.29
C PHE A 1204 0.26 -18.86 31.68
N LEU A 1205 0.43 -18.89 30.35
CA LEU A 1205 1.10 -19.98 29.63
C LEU A 1205 2.63 -19.86 29.62
N GLN A 1206 3.18 -18.80 30.23
CA GLN A 1206 4.59 -18.60 30.58
C GLN A 1206 4.81 -18.85 32.08
#